data_AF-A0AA39HW64-F1
#
_entry.id   AF-A0AA39HW64-F1
#
_cell.length_a   1.000
_cell.length_b   1.000
_cell.length_c   1.000
_cell.angle_alpha   90.00
_cell.angle_beta   90.00
_cell.angle_gamma   90.00
#
_symmetry.space_group_name_H-M   'P 1'
#
loop_
_entity.id
_entity.type
_entity.pdbx_description
1 polymer ?
#
loop_
_entity_poly.entity_id
_entity_poly.type
_entity_poly.pdbx_seq_one_letter_code
_entity_poly.pdbx_strand_id
1 'polypeptide(L)'
;MSHTVSFNFNASCLACGEDDGFTVYRINNDRQNLLEKFVDVRTEEKPRLIEHLHRTRFVLSVSEKRPKELAAMVLGKQVTTISSVPQQTSSQNQVIDTLKNPSDILSVRVNSKRFIVCLKDMIKVYVTMNMTNIHVIKDLPETSSGTVDMAASDNSIIAYPSSSETGTITLFDGIGLKKMMTIEAHNGPIAALKFNKTAEFLATASDKGTVIRLFSVQTGERLCEFSRGVTRYATIFSLAFSEDSSFLASTSNTGTVHLFKLEHTRPEKEESEAQESYFSYYTRFFRKQAEIYAPAAVRPKSSADCSLPVSSESRSVCALRMIEDQLHLLVLTCDGYFFVYEYNDELSSLTLATQRRLGGEEEEADDDKGFNPKGDSLSFGDSNGYMVYDINGYAQPELRLAYKKDFVRDISVIERLHHALLLFVVSKLHPKIVRVFDLRNGEVHQLQGFSSDVFSVRASFNLVIVCTADTIRLYVTKNMTLKHAITDIPNPKGLVDMTPLDKKALIAFPCCDVTGRVALFDGLHLKEMRPIEAHNGPIAALKFSPSGDLLATASDKGTVIRLFDVDTGTRVFEFSRGFVRYAHIHCLSFSADSRYLASTSSTGTLHLYELDSRFREMGNTEREESLISSYTNYFWKQTEHYMPAVVRPKSIASASLFTSQDAASICTFRAVDGKQFVLVASTDGYFFVYEFTEGSPVLTLLQQWRIGDKGGEKNDFADILSERHSLALMHFPSCGRSLFRRFSTGSVFRRSTFIGGDKYVRIHPIAGKKPKITDLKNAFDAVRSGDNIYVHSLAATPTPLLKGLVDHARENSLSNITLHHLVIDGHSASLLQEAAKGVIRANSLFTGSSMRQAVNEGAADFNSIFLSEIPLLFRRCAIELNVALVHVCPPDAEGYCSLGTGVEATRAALNNADHVIAMVNKNMPRTYGDGVVHSSHFDVMVEAHYHELFESLDAVIGEKEKKIGALIAENLVDDGATLQIGLGGIPNAILPALKRHRDLGIHTEMFSDGALDLIDRGVVNNKLKNISPGKIVTGFVHGTRKLYDFVDDNPLVEFGDVQWVNDPSIIRQNPKVTAINAAIEVDLTGQVASDSVGKLFFSGFGGQVDYIRGAALSNDGLGRPIIAMPSTTKKGETKIVPFLREGGGVVTTRAHVHYVVTDFGIAQLWGKNMRQRAYELIQIAHPDHRESLEKSAFERLKVMPSAD
;
A
#
# COMPACT_ATOMS: atom_id res chain seq x y z
N MET A 1 19.62 7.79 30.10
CA MET A 1 20.30 9.04 30.49
C MET A 1 20.01 10.06 29.40
N SER A 2 19.58 11.28 29.74
CA SER A 2 19.40 12.34 28.72
C SER A 2 20.73 13.07 28.56
N HIS A 3 21.34 12.97 27.39
CA HIS A 3 22.50 13.71 26.96
C HIS A 3 22.11 15.13 26.53
N THR A 4 22.99 16.10 26.80
CA THR A 4 22.88 17.46 26.27
C THR A 4 23.49 17.47 24.87
N VAL A 5 22.72 17.84 23.84
CA VAL A 5 23.18 17.74 22.45
C VAL A 5 23.02 19.07 21.71
N SER A 6 24.00 19.43 20.89
CA SER A 6 23.94 20.64 20.06
C SER A 6 24.79 20.50 18.79
N PHE A 7 24.35 21.17 17.72
CA PHE A 7 25.19 21.48 16.57
C PHE A 7 25.64 22.93 16.68
N ASN A 8 26.87 23.22 16.25
CA ASN A 8 27.22 24.61 16.00
C ASN A 8 26.48 25.14 14.77
N PHE A 9 26.46 26.46 14.60
CA PHE A 9 25.61 27.12 13.62
C PHE A 9 25.72 26.57 12.18
N ASN A 10 26.95 26.27 11.73
CA ASN A 10 27.21 25.79 10.37
C ASN A 10 27.32 24.26 10.28
N ALA A 11 26.87 23.53 11.30
CA ALA A 11 26.94 22.08 11.36
C ALA A 11 28.34 21.50 11.09
N SER A 12 29.38 22.26 11.46
CA SER A 12 30.77 21.85 11.34
C SER A 12 31.29 21.05 12.53
N CYS A 13 30.62 21.20 13.67
CA CYS A 13 30.85 20.44 14.89
C CYS A 13 29.53 20.09 15.56
N LEU A 14 29.52 18.98 16.29
CA LEU A 14 28.46 18.63 17.23
C LEU A 14 29.05 18.41 18.62
N ALA A 15 28.28 18.68 19.65
CA ALA A 15 28.63 18.41 21.04
C ALA A 15 27.63 17.44 21.66
N CYS A 16 28.13 16.50 22.45
CA CYS A 16 27.36 15.52 23.20
C CYS A 16 27.81 15.52 24.66
N GLY A 17 26.90 15.87 25.57
CA GLY A 17 27.12 15.92 27.01
C GLY A 17 26.76 14.61 27.69
N GLU A 18 27.66 14.13 28.54
CA GLU A 18 27.56 12.93 29.37
C GLU A 18 27.46 13.33 30.85
N ASP A 19 27.26 12.37 31.75
CA ASP A 19 27.08 12.67 33.18
C ASP A 19 28.35 13.24 33.84
N ASP A 20 29.52 13.02 33.25
CA ASP A 20 30.85 13.38 33.73
C ASP A 20 31.63 14.29 32.75
N GLY A 21 30.94 14.96 31.81
CA GLY A 21 31.63 15.77 30.81
C GLY A 21 30.86 16.01 29.53
N PHE A 22 31.58 16.43 28.49
CA PHE A 22 31.09 16.45 27.12
C PHE A 22 32.18 16.17 26.11
N THR A 23 31.81 15.55 25.00
CA THR A 23 32.66 15.37 23.83
C THR A 23 32.20 16.28 22.70
N VAL A 24 33.15 16.96 22.05
CA VAL A 24 32.94 17.70 20.81
C VAL A 24 33.49 16.87 19.65
N TYR A 25 32.68 16.67 18.61
CA TYR A 25 33.06 15.98 17.38
C TYR A 25 33.10 16.98 16.22
N ARG A 26 34.08 16.82 15.34
CA ARG A 26 34.13 17.50 14.04
C ARG A 26 33.38 16.67 13.01
N ILE A 27 32.62 17.36 12.17
CA ILE A 27 31.95 16.76 11.02
C ILE A 27 32.80 17.04 9.78
N ASN A 28 33.36 15.99 9.21
CA ASN A 28 34.21 16.02 8.02
C ASN A 28 33.37 15.98 6.72
N ASN A 29 34.02 16.18 5.58
CA ASN A 29 33.40 16.05 4.27
C ASN A 29 33.63 14.67 3.64
N ASP A 30 34.17 13.71 4.39
CA ASP A 30 34.42 12.32 3.98
C ASP A 30 33.36 11.44 4.64
N ARG A 31 32.60 10.66 3.84
CA ARG A 31 31.55 9.77 4.36
C ARG A 31 32.09 8.66 5.26
N GLN A 32 33.28 8.14 4.99
CA GLN A 32 33.85 7.03 5.75
C GLN A 32 34.31 7.47 7.14
N ASN A 33 34.77 8.72 7.27
CA ASN A 33 35.24 9.31 8.53
C ASN A 33 34.45 10.58 8.88
N LEU A 34 33.12 10.49 8.79
CA LEU A 34 32.23 11.64 8.94
C LEU A 34 32.38 12.33 10.31
N LEU A 35 32.55 11.55 11.38
CA LEU A 35 32.74 12.07 12.74
C LEU A 35 34.15 11.78 13.26
N GLU A 36 34.88 12.86 13.52
CA GLU A 36 36.17 12.82 14.20
C GLU A 36 36.00 13.37 15.62
N LYS A 37 36.34 12.58 16.64
CA LYS A 37 36.36 13.05 18.03
C LYS A 37 37.40 14.16 18.16
N PHE A 38 36.96 15.40 18.38
CA PHE A 38 37.83 16.57 18.40
C PHE A 38 38.42 16.82 19.79
N VAL A 39 37.57 16.87 20.81
CA VAL A 39 37.98 17.06 22.21
C VAL A 39 37.01 16.35 23.13
N ASP A 40 37.55 15.70 24.18
CA ASP A 40 36.79 15.17 25.30
C ASP A 40 37.06 16.03 26.53
N VAL A 41 36.02 16.56 27.14
CA VAL A 41 36.09 17.47 28.30
C VAL A 41 35.41 16.77 29.47
N ARG A 42 36.21 16.23 30.39
CA ARG A 42 35.70 15.62 31.62
C ARG A 42 35.52 16.68 32.70
N THR A 43 34.33 16.73 33.31
CA THR A 43 33.93 17.66 34.37
C THR A 43 33.26 16.90 35.51
N GLU A 44 33.38 17.40 36.75
CA GLU A 44 32.67 16.80 37.90
C GLU A 44 31.14 16.97 37.86
N GLU A 45 30.65 17.69 36.85
CA GLU A 45 29.26 18.09 36.72
C GLU A 45 28.79 17.89 35.29
N LYS A 46 27.58 17.37 35.15
CA LYS A 46 26.90 17.21 33.88
C LYS A 46 26.60 18.56 33.22
N PRO A 47 26.96 18.76 31.94
CA PRO A 47 26.63 19.98 31.22
C PRO A 47 25.15 19.99 30.84
N ARG A 48 24.49 21.13 31.10
CA ARG A 48 23.10 21.44 30.73
C ARG A 48 23.00 22.14 29.37
N LEU A 49 23.97 22.99 29.02
CA LEU A 49 24.05 23.69 27.73
C LEU A 49 25.49 23.70 27.24
N ILE A 50 25.67 23.50 25.94
CA ILE A 50 26.98 23.56 25.27
C ILE A 50 26.78 24.30 23.95
N GLU A 51 27.49 25.42 23.77
CA GLU A 51 27.49 26.20 22.54
C GLU A 51 28.93 26.39 22.06
N HIS A 52 29.16 26.24 20.76
CA HIS A 52 30.51 26.17 20.19
C HIS A 52 30.65 27.10 18.98
N LEU A 53 31.71 27.90 18.94
CA LEU A 53 31.98 28.82 17.84
C LEU A 53 32.73 28.12 16.69
N HIS A 54 32.04 27.83 15.57
CA HIS A 54 32.61 27.21 14.36
C HIS A 54 33.51 25.99 14.66
N ARG A 55 34.62 25.78 13.94
CA ARG A 55 35.67 24.79 14.23
C ARG A 55 36.73 25.31 15.22
N THR A 56 36.45 26.41 15.92
CA THR A 56 37.41 27.00 16.88
C THR A 56 37.51 26.14 18.14
N ARG A 57 38.30 26.56 19.11
CA ARG A 57 38.42 25.88 20.40
C ARG A 57 37.58 26.54 21.48
N PHE A 58 36.79 27.55 21.11
CA PHE A 58 36.02 28.36 22.03
C PHE A 58 34.65 27.73 22.28
N VAL A 59 34.39 27.37 23.54
CA VAL A 59 33.17 26.70 24.00
C VAL A 59 32.57 27.47 25.16
N LEU A 60 31.25 27.65 25.12
CA LEU A 60 30.45 28.17 26.21
C LEU A 60 29.64 27.02 26.80
N SER A 61 29.74 26.80 28.11
CA SER A 61 29.03 25.71 28.78
C SER A 61 28.35 26.16 30.06
N VAL A 62 27.17 25.59 30.33
CA VAL A 62 26.44 25.75 31.60
C VAL A 62 26.26 24.38 32.24
N SER A 63 26.50 24.26 33.54
CA SER A 63 26.34 23.01 34.32
C SER A 63 24.92 22.86 34.87
N GLU A 64 24.44 21.62 35.04
CA GLU A 64 23.17 21.34 35.73
C GLU A 64 23.18 21.81 37.20
N LYS A 65 24.30 21.65 37.91
CA LYS A 65 24.43 22.08 39.31
C LYS A 65 24.56 23.59 39.48
N ARG A 66 25.10 24.28 38.47
CA ARG A 66 25.33 25.74 38.48
C ARG A 66 24.64 26.41 37.29
N PRO A 67 23.30 26.39 37.23
CA PRO A 67 22.54 26.85 36.08
C PRO A 67 22.61 28.37 35.83
N LYS A 68 23.19 29.14 36.77
CA LYS A 68 23.37 30.60 36.67
C LYS A 68 24.76 31.02 36.22
N GLU A 69 25.70 30.07 36.09
CA GLU A 69 27.09 30.34 35.74
C GLU A 69 27.37 29.90 34.30
N LEU A 70 27.89 30.82 33.48
CA LEU A 70 28.36 30.51 32.13
C LEU A 70 29.88 30.41 32.15
N ALA A 71 30.42 29.23 31.90
CA ALA A 71 31.86 29.03 31.75
C ALA A 71 32.26 29.18 30.28
N ALA A 72 33.23 30.07 30.01
CA ALA A 72 33.87 30.21 28.71
C ALA A 72 35.23 29.50 28.71
N MET A 73 35.43 28.58 27.77
CA MET A 73 36.60 27.69 27.73
C MET A 73 37.30 27.78 26.38
N VAL A 74 38.63 27.64 26.38
CA VAL A 74 39.41 27.35 25.18
C VAL A 74 40.09 25.98 25.32
N LEU A 75 39.79 25.09 24.37
CA LEU A 75 40.23 23.70 24.35
C LEU A 75 41.66 23.56 23.73
N GLY A 76 42.60 22.86 24.38
CA GLY A 76 44.04 22.80 23.99
C GLY A 76 44.47 21.67 23.04
N LYS A 77 45.70 21.72 22.46
CA LYS A 77 46.41 20.60 21.76
C LYS A 77 47.64 20.26 22.60
N GLN A 78 48.07 18.99 22.62
CA GLN A 78 49.37 18.56 23.16
C GLN A 78 50.50 19.52 22.73
N VAL A 79 51.32 19.94 23.70
CA VAL A 79 52.60 20.62 23.48
C VAL A 79 53.69 19.54 23.38
N THR A 80 54.40 19.47 22.26
CA THR A 80 55.59 18.61 22.09
C THR A 80 56.82 19.22 22.79
N THR A 81 57.25 18.54 23.85
CA THR A 81 58.61 18.27 24.38
C THR A 81 59.71 19.34 24.35
N ILE A 82 60.24 19.72 25.53
CA ILE A 82 61.70 19.80 25.83
C ILE A 82 61.98 19.43 27.33
N SER A 83 62.88 18.45 27.50
CA SER A 83 63.76 18.09 28.65
C SER A 83 63.24 17.76 30.08
N SER A 84 63.51 16.50 30.44
CA SER A 84 64.03 15.92 31.71
C SER A 84 63.24 15.98 33.02
N VAL A 85 62.94 14.76 33.51
CA VAL A 85 62.56 14.29 34.86
C VAL A 85 61.04 14.20 35.13
N PRO A 86 60.53 13.08 35.68
CA PRO A 86 59.12 12.72 35.56
C PRO A 86 58.31 13.11 36.81
N GLN A 87 57.25 13.89 36.63
CA GLN A 87 56.08 13.92 37.53
C GLN A 87 54.96 14.78 36.91
N GLN A 88 53.74 14.23 36.90
CA GLN A 88 52.43 14.88 36.67
C GLN A 88 52.35 16.03 35.66
N THR A 89 51.69 15.80 34.52
CA THR A 89 51.03 16.88 33.77
C THR A 89 49.69 16.43 33.19
N SER A 90 48.63 16.91 33.83
CA SER A 90 47.24 16.92 33.39
C SER A 90 47.07 17.85 32.19
N SER A 91 46.40 17.40 31.14
CA SER A 91 45.91 18.26 30.05
C SER A 91 44.68 19.04 30.55
N GLN A 92 44.87 20.12 31.31
CA GLN A 92 43.75 20.93 31.81
C GLN A 92 43.19 21.84 30.69
N ASN A 93 41.90 21.68 30.40
CA ASN A 93 41.10 22.66 29.67
C ASN A 93 41.05 23.96 30.49
N GLN A 94 41.45 25.11 29.92
CA GLN A 94 41.50 26.37 30.66
C GLN A 94 40.15 27.10 30.55
N VAL A 95 39.47 27.28 31.69
CA VAL A 95 38.34 28.20 31.82
C VAL A 95 38.92 29.62 31.78
N ILE A 96 38.53 30.39 30.78
CA ILE A 96 39.00 31.77 30.57
C ILE A 96 38.25 32.73 31.48
N ASP A 97 36.94 32.53 31.61
CA ASP A 97 36.07 33.39 32.40
C ASP A 97 34.80 32.64 32.83
N THR A 98 34.22 33.04 33.96
CA THR A 98 32.92 32.53 34.45
C THR A 98 31.98 33.70 34.71
N LEU A 99 30.95 33.82 33.88
CA LEU A 99 29.95 34.87 34.02
C LEU A 99 28.81 34.42 34.94
N LYS A 100 28.61 35.13 36.05
CA LYS A 100 27.50 34.90 36.98
C LYS A 100 26.26 35.71 36.58
N ASN A 101 25.10 35.06 36.56
CA ASN A 101 23.83 35.68 36.17
C ASN A 101 22.80 35.68 37.31
N PRO A 102 21.85 36.63 37.31
CA PRO A 102 20.86 36.76 38.38
C PRO A 102 19.88 35.58 38.44
N SER A 103 19.58 34.97 37.29
CA SER A 103 18.66 33.83 37.14
C SER A 103 19.28 32.76 36.25
N ASP A 104 18.59 31.62 36.14
CA ASP A 104 19.04 30.47 35.36
C ASP A 104 19.22 30.84 33.88
N ILE A 105 20.30 30.35 33.30
CA ILE A 105 20.59 30.49 31.88
C ILE A 105 19.74 29.46 31.12
N LEU A 106 18.86 29.96 30.26
CA LEU A 106 17.94 29.14 29.47
C LEU A 106 18.50 28.81 28.09
N SER A 107 19.26 29.73 27.49
CA SER A 107 19.87 29.53 26.17
C SER A 107 21.09 30.45 25.97
N VAL A 108 22.03 29.98 25.15
CA VAL A 108 23.23 30.72 24.75
C VAL A 108 23.39 30.58 23.24
N ARG A 109 23.73 31.68 22.55
CA ARG A 109 24.10 31.69 21.13
C ARG A 109 25.34 32.54 20.93
N VAL A 110 26.25 32.11 20.06
CA VAL A 110 27.53 32.79 19.81
C VAL A 110 27.82 32.90 18.32
N ASN A 111 28.35 34.05 17.92
CA ASN A 111 29.01 34.25 16.63
C ASN A 111 30.36 34.97 16.84
N SER A 112 31.06 35.30 15.75
CA SER A 112 32.37 35.97 15.75
C SER A 112 32.40 37.30 16.52
N LYS A 113 31.29 38.04 16.59
CA LYS A 113 31.21 39.41 17.15
C LYS A 113 30.44 39.51 18.45
N ARG A 114 29.39 38.71 18.62
CA ARG A 114 28.49 38.74 19.77
C ARG A 114 28.23 37.35 20.30
N PHE A 115 27.95 37.27 21.59
CA PHE A 115 27.18 36.17 22.15
C PHE A 115 26.07 36.73 23.02
N ILE A 116 25.00 35.97 23.11
CA ILE A 116 23.84 36.32 23.92
C ILE A 116 23.60 35.26 24.98
N VAL A 117 23.15 35.72 26.14
CA VAL A 117 22.75 34.87 27.26
C VAL A 117 21.29 35.19 27.58
N CYS A 118 20.42 34.23 27.31
CA CYS A 118 19.00 34.33 27.60
C CYS A 118 18.71 33.81 29.02
N LEU A 119 18.15 34.68 29.84
CA LEU A 119 17.71 34.43 31.20
C LEU A 119 16.17 34.42 31.25
N LYS A 120 15.57 34.14 32.41
CA LYS A 120 14.10 34.04 32.57
C LYS A 120 13.33 35.29 32.07
N ASP A 121 13.89 36.48 32.30
CA ASP A 121 13.23 37.78 32.12
C ASP A 121 14.05 38.80 31.30
N MET A 122 15.27 38.45 30.88
CA MET A 122 16.15 39.34 30.12
C MET A 122 17.11 38.60 29.19
N ILE A 123 17.56 39.26 28.12
CA ILE A 123 18.65 38.79 27.25
C ILE A 123 19.83 39.74 27.40
N LYS A 124 20.98 39.21 27.78
CA LYS A 124 22.23 39.95 27.87
C LYS A 124 23.04 39.77 26.59
N VAL A 125 23.49 40.88 26.01
CA VAL A 125 24.33 40.91 24.80
C VAL A 125 25.76 41.23 25.19
N TYR A 126 26.69 40.39 24.74
CA TYR A 126 28.11 40.48 25.04
C TYR A 126 28.96 40.55 23.77
N VAL A 127 30.16 41.08 23.88
CA VAL A 127 31.19 41.02 22.83
C VAL A 127 31.98 39.71 22.97
N THR A 128 32.03 38.90 21.90
CA THR A 128 32.68 37.57 21.95
C THR A 128 34.15 37.62 22.29
N MET A 129 34.89 38.60 21.76
CA MET A 129 36.35 38.67 21.93
C MET A 129 36.79 38.97 23.36
N ASN A 130 36.02 39.73 24.13
CA ASN A 130 36.43 40.23 25.45
C ASN A 130 35.38 40.02 26.56
N MET A 131 34.34 39.22 26.28
CA MET A 131 33.30 38.84 27.24
C MET A 131 32.57 40.01 27.92
N THR A 132 32.65 41.23 27.36
CA THR A 132 32.06 42.42 27.98
C THR A 132 30.57 42.50 27.71
N ASN A 133 29.75 42.68 28.75
CA ASN A 133 28.31 42.96 28.60
C ASN A 133 28.12 44.38 28.08
N ILE A 134 27.49 44.52 26.91
CA ILE A 134 27.28 45.83 26.26
C ILE A 134 25.82 46.27 26.25
N HIS A 135 24.88 45.34 26.44
CA HIS A 135 23.45 45.65 26.47
C HIS A 135 22.65 44.59 27.22
N VAL A 136 21.48 45.01 27.72
CA VAL A 136 20.49 44.15 28.36
C VAL A 136 19.11 44.46 27.78
N ILE A 137 18.54 43.50 27.06
CA ILE A 137 17.16 43.54 26.59
C ILE A 137 16.28 43.11 27.76
N LYS A 138 15.38 44.00 28.20
CA LYS A 138 14.47 43.79 29.34
C LYS A 138 13.02 43.63 28.84
N ASP A 139 12.11 43.37 29.78
CA ASP A 139 10.66 43.23 29.54
C ASP A 139 10.31 42.05 28.61
N LEU A 140 11.05 40.94 28.74
CA LEU A 140 10.74 39.71 28.03
C LEU A 140 9.54 39.02 28.67
N PRO A 141 8.69 38.35 27.86
CA PRO A 141 7.66 37.46 28.42
C PRO A 141 8.32 36.37 29.27
N GLU A 142 7.72 36.02 30.41
CA GLU A 142 8.21 34.89 31.21
C GLU A 142 8.09 33.60 30.39
N THR A 143 9.20 33.09 29.88
CA THR A 143 9.23 31.86 29.07
C THR A 143 10.15 30.83 29.72
N SER A 144 9.68 29.58 29.79
CA SER A 144 10.43 28.46 30.36
C SER A 144 11.36 27.77 29.35
N SER A 145 11.23 28.08 28.05
CA SER A 145 11.90 27.37 26.96
C SER A 145 13.22 27.98 26.47
N GLY A 146 13.51 29.25 26.81
CA GLY A 146 14.73 29.94 26.33
C GLY A 146 14.78 30.13 24.81
N THR A 147 13.62 30.19 24.14
CA THR A 147 13.52 30.26 22.68
C THR A 147 14.11 31.59 22.16
N VAL A 148 15.36 31.55 21.68
CA VAL A 148 16.07 32.67 21.05
C VAL A 148 17.01 32.12 19.99
N ASP A 149 17.23 32.88 18.92
CA ASP A 149 18.28 32.60 17.95
C ASP A 149 18.98 33.90 17.55
N MET A 150 20.23 33.76 17.13
CA MET A 150 21.06 34.87 16.67
C MET A 150 21.66 34.49 15.32
N ALA A 151 21.61 35.42 14.38
CA ALA A 151 22.27 35.28 13.09
C ALA A 151 23.77 35.01 13.27
N ALA A 152 24.30 34.00 12.56
CA ALA A 152 25.75 33.81 12.55
C ALA A 152 26.51 34.80 11.70
N SER A 153 25.83 35.50 10.80
CA SER A 153 26.45 36.59 10.07
C SER A 153 26.92 37.67 11.05
N ASP A 154 27.91 38.41 10.58
CA ASP A 154 28.52 39.55 11.27
C ASP A 154 27.54 40.70 11.60
N ASN A 155 26.28 40.59 11.16
CA ASN A 155 25.19 41.52 11.46
C ASN A 155 24.57 41.27 12.85
N SER A 156 24.82 40.10 13.49
CA SER A 156 24.38 39.77 14.85
C SER A 156 22.91 40.11 15.16
N ILE A 157 22.01 39.88 14.22
CA ILE A 157 20.57 40.08 14.43
C ILE A 157 20.06 39.03 15.41
N ILE A 158 19.29 39.46 16.41
CA ILE A 158 18.73 38.61 17.46
C ILE A 158 17.22 38.54 17.26
N ALA A 159 16.64 37.34 17.31
CA ALA A 159 15.20 37.13 17.26
C ALA A 159 14.72 36.46 18.54
N TYR A 160 13.71 37.05 19.18
CA TYR A 160 13.13 36.54 20.42
C TYR A 160 11.60 36.75 20.49
N PRO A 161 10.83 35.86 21.16
CA PRO A 161 9.40 36.03 21.38
C PRO A 161 9.09 37.29 22.18
N SER A 162 8.08 38.04 21.77
CA SER A 162 7.61 39.26 22.43
C SER A 162 6.41 39.03 23.35
N SER A 163 5.82 37.84 23.29
CA SER A 163 4.68 37.43 24.11
C SER A 163 4.80 35.94 24.46
N SER A 164 4.33 35.56 25.65
CA SER A 164 4.18 34.15 26.07
C SER A 164 2.85 33.54 25.63
N GLU A 165 1.93 34.35 25.10
CA GLU A 165 0.57 33.93 24.70
C GLU A 165 0.40 33.95 23.17
N THR A 166 1.00 34.95 22.51
CA THR A 166 0.91 35.13 21.06
C THR A 166 2.25 34.84 20.39
N GLY A 167 2.22 34.38 19.13
CA GLY A 167 3.41 34.08 18.36
C GLY A 167 4.07 35.30 17.75
N THR A 168 4.28 36.35 18.54
CA THR A 168 4.95 37.58 18.10
C THR A 168 6.45 37.49 18.35
N ILE A 169 7.26 37.91 17.37
CA ILE A 169 8.73 37.85 17.42
C ILE A 169 9.28 39.26 17.25
N THR A 170 10.21 39.67 18.09
CA THR A 170 10.97 40.92 17.92
C THR A 170 12.34 40.62 17.33
N LEU A 171 12.70 41.36 16.29
CA LEU A 171 14.03 41.44 15.72
C LEU A 171 14.80 42.60 16.36
N PHE A 172 16.02 42.34 16.80
CA PHE A 172 16.90 43.30 17.45
C PHE A 172 18.27 43.29 16.81
N ASP A 173 18.79 44.48 16.51
CA ASP A 173 20.12 44.68 15.96
C ASP A 173 21.16 44.57 17.07
N GLY A 174 21.90 43.45 17.13
CA GLY A 174 22.94 43.21 18.14
C GLY A 174 24.21 44.03 17.94
N ILE A 175 24.37 44.74 16.82
CA ILE A 175 25.48 45.67 16.58
C ILE A 175 25.06 47.09 16.95
N GLY A 176 23.97 47.59 16.38
CA GLY A 176 23.41 48.91 16.64
C GLY A 176 22.61 49.03 17.94
N LEU A 177 22.40 47.92 18.65
CA LEU A 177 21.74 47.82 19.96
C LEU A 177 20.35 48.45 20.01
N LYS A 178 19.56 48.23 18.95
CA LYS A 178 18.21 48.77 18.82
C LYS A 178 17.23 47.73 18.31
N LYS A 179 15.97 47.84 18.75
CA LYS A 179 14.86 47.09 18.18
C LYS A 179 14.70 47.44 16.69
N MET A 180 14.62 46.43 15.83
CA MET A 180 14.41 46.60 14.40
C MET A 180 12.91 46.63 14.09
N MET A 181 12.21 45.53 14.39
CA MET A 181 10.78 45.38 14.13
C MET A 181 10.17 44.24 14.94
N THR A 182 8.85 44.12 14.88
CA THR A 182 8.09 42.99 15.45
C THR A 182 7.28 42.32 14.32
N ILE A 183 7.33 41.00 14.28
CA ILE A 183 6.65 40.14 13.30
C ILE A 183 5.56 39.35 14.03
N GLU A 184 4.33 39.43 13.55
CA GLU A 184 3.22 38.58 14.01
C GLU A 184 3.32 37.20 13.34
N ALA A 185 4.19 36.35 13.88
CA ALA A 185 4.57 35.11 13.22
C ALA A 185 3.52 34.00 13.35
N HIS A 186 2.88 33.83 14.52
CA HIS A 186 1.89 32.78 14.80
C HIS A 186 0.80 33.24 15.77
N ASN A 187 -0.33 32.53 15.81
CA ASN A 187 -1.43 32.83 16.76
C ASN A 187 -1.18 32.28 18.17
N GLY A 188 -0.17 31.43 18.33
CA GLY A 188 0.22 30.82 19.61
C GLY A 188 1.73 30.93 19.86
N PRO A 189 2.19 30.59 21.06
CA PRO A 189 3.57 30.78 21.51
C PRO A 189 4.61 30.17 20.57
N ILE A 190 5.77 30.81 20.43
CA ILE A 190 6.85 30.32 19.55
C ILE A 190 7.62 29.19 20.23
N ALA A 191 7.65 28.01 19.59
CA ALA A 191 8.42 26.86 20.07
C ALA A 191 9.83 26.81 19.48
N ALA A 192 9.97 27.12 18.18
CA ALA A 192 11.25 27.09 17.49
C ALA A 192 11.37 28.27 16.51
N LEU A 193 12.57 28.83 16.42
CA LEU A 193 12.91 29.85 15.43
C LEU A 193 14.38 29.70 15.03
N LYS A 194 14.69 29.96 13.75
CA LYS A 194 16.05 29.81 13.21
C LYS A 194 16.32 30.82 12.11
N PHE A 195 17.47 31.49 12.16
CA PHE A 195 17.97 32.27 11.02
C PHE A 195 18.68 31.38 9.99
N ASN A 196 18.58 31.76 8.71
CA ASN A 196 19.50 31.23 7.70
C ASN A 196 20.91 31.84 7.86
N LYS A 197 21.90 31.32 7.13
CA LYS A 197 23.32 31.73 7.25
C LYS A 197 23.55 33.22 7.01
N THR A 198 22.85 33.81 6.04
CA THR A 198 22.99 35.22 5.66
C THR A 198 22.18 36.18 6.52
N ALA A 199 21.28 35.67 7.37
CA ALA A 199 20.28 36.44 8.10
C ALA A 199 19.28 37.19 7.19
N GLU A 200 19.03 36.64 6.01
CA GLU A 200 17.99 37.14 5.08
C GLU A 200 16.63 36.55 5.42
N PHE A 201 16.61 35.31 5.94
CA PHE A 201 15.39 34.58 6.24
C PHE A 201 15.33 34.13 7.71
N LEU A 202 14.12 34.17 8.27
CA LEU A 202 13.79 33.66 9.59
C LEU A 202 12.68 32.59 9.47
N ALA A 203 13.00 31.35 9.82
CA ALA A 203 12.00 30.28 9.96
C ALA A 203 11.45 30.24 11.39
N THR A 204 10.15 29.97 11.52
CA THR A 204 9.44 30.01 12.81
C THR A 204 8.38 28.92 12.89
N ALA A 205 8.18 28.37 14.09
CA ALA A 205 7.11 27.42 14.41
C ALA A 205 6.54 27.69 15.80
N SER A 206 5.22 27.54 15.95
CA SER A 206 4.55 27.63 17.25
C SER A 206 4.62 26.32 18.04
N ASP A 207 4.23 26.36 19.31
CA ASP A 207 3.97 25.20 20.18
C ASP A 207 2.97 24.20 19.60
N LYS A 208 2.04 24.71 18.78
CA LYS A 208 1.08 23.94 18.00
C LYS A 208 1.70 23.36 16.72
N GLY A 209 2.79 23.92 16.19
CA GLY A 209 3.75 23.33 15.25
C GLY A 209 3.25 22.54 14.01
N THR A 210 1.97 22.66 13.64
CA THR A 210 1.41 22.13 12.38
C THR A 210 1.97 22.87 11.16
N VAL A 211 2.37 24.12 11.37
CA VAL A 211 2.74 25.06 10.32
C VAL A 211 4.09 25.69 10.64
N ILE A 212 4.97 25.74 9.65
CA ILE A 212 6.27 26.43 9.71
C ILE A 212 6.22 27.60 8.74
N ARG A 213 6.61 28.79 9.20
CA ARG A 213 6.56 30.03 8.41
C ARG A 213 7.94 30.60 8.21
N LEU A 214 8.21 31.08 6.99
CA LEU A 214 9.44 31.76 6.60
C LEU A 214 9.15 33.26 6.43
N PHE A 215 10.00 34.10 7.01
CA PHE A 215 9.89 35.56 6.94
C PHE A 215 11.16 36.18 6.37
N SER A 216 11.00 37.28 5.62
CA SER A 216 12.11 38.17 5.26
C SER A 216 12.54 38.95 6.49
N VAL A 217 13.82 38.93 6.82
CA VAL A 217 14.39 39.68 7.95
C VAL A 217 14.42 41.18 7.65
N GLN A 218 14.52 41.56 6.37
CA GLN A 218 14.59 42.96 5.94
C GLN A 218 13.23 43.65 5.96
N THR A 219 12.17 42.96 5.51
CA THR A 219 10.83 43.54 5.37
C THR A 219 9.84 43.07 6.43
N GLY A 220 10.14 41.98 7.15
CA GLY A 220 9.22 41.30 8.06
C GLY A 220 8.04 40.62 7.38
N GLU A 221 7.99 40.63 6.04
CA GLU A 221 6.92 39.98 5.29
C GLU A 221 7.08 38.45 5.33
N ARG A 222 5.95 37.75 5.44
CA ARG A 222 5.91 36.29 5.31
C ARG A 222 6.16 35.92 3.85
N LEU A 223 7.21 35.15 3.61
CA LEU A 223 7.62 34.68 2.29
C LEU A 223 6.91 33.39 1.90
N CYS A 224 6.83 32.42 2.80
CA CYS A 224 6.15 31.16 2.55
C CYS A 224 5.68 30.47 3.83
N GLU A 225 4.77 29.52 3.67
CA GLU A 225 4.18 28.73 4.74
C GLU A 225 4.16 27.25 4.36
N PHE A 226 4.76 26.42 5.21
CA PHE A 226 4.84 24.96 5.03
C PHE A 226 3.90 24.26 5.99
N SER A 227 3.22 23.23 5.49
CA SER A 227 2.43 22.31 6.32
C SER A 227 3.20 21.02 6.53
N ARG A 228 3.27 20.56 7.77
CA ARG A 228 3.81 19.23 8.11
C ARG A 228 2.89 18.08 7.76
N GLY A 229 1.67 18.36 7.30
CA GLY A 229 0.73 17.35 6.81
C GLY A 229 0.01 16.53 7.88
N VAL A 230 0.25 16.78 9.18
CA VAL A 230 -0.33 16.03 10.31
C VAL A 230 -1.54 16.76 10.92
N THR A 231 -2.63 16.05 11.28
CA THR A 231 -3.83 16.60 11.96
C THR A 231 -3.64 16.88 13.45
N ARG A 232 -2.54 16.44 14.07
CA ARG A 232 -2.19 16.75 15.46
C ARG A 232 -1.08 17.79 15.58
N TYR A 233 -1.26 18.69 16.54
CA TYR A 233 -0.23 19.65 16.93
C TYR A 233 1.02 18.91 17.41
N ALA A 234 2.17 19.29 16.88
CA ALA A 234 3.45 18.66 17.21
C ALA A 234 4.44 19.74 17.62
N THR A 235 5.07 19.58 18.77
CA THR A 235 6.06 20.53 19.27
C THR A 235 7.34 20.36 18.48
N ILE A 236 7.74 21.40 17.75
CA ILE A 236 9.00 21.43 16.99
C ILE A 236 10.16 21.57 17.98
N PHE A 237 11.13 20.66 17.89
CA PHE A 237 12.34 20.68 18.72
C PHE A 237 13.47 21.47 18.07
N SER A 238 13.62 21.38 16.75
CA SER A 238 14.72 22.01 16.02
C SER A 238 14.32 22.38 14.60
N LEU A 239 14.87 23.50 14.11
CA LEU A 239 14.79 23.96 12.73
C LEU A 239 16.22 24.17 12.21
N ALA A 240 16.50 23.78 10.97
CA ALA A 240 17.83 23.95 10.36
C ALA A 240 17.74 24.30 8.87
N PHE A 241 18.46 25.34 8.45
CA PHE A 241 18.65 25.64 7.03
C PHE A 241 19.85 24.88 6.46
N SER A 242 19.74 24.53 5.19
CA SER A 242 20.89 24.21 4.33
C SER A 242 21.78 25.45 4.14
N GLU A 243 23.05 25.22 3.79
CA GLU A 243 24.06 26.27 3.72
C GLU A 243 23.76 27.32 2.64
N ASP A 244 23.14 26.91 1.54
CA ASP A 244 22.70 27.74 0.41
C ASP A 244 21.27 28.29 0.59
N SER A 245 20.60 27.91 1.69
CA SER A 245 19.20 28.23 2.00
C SER A 245 18.19 27.72 0.97
N SER A 246 18.49 26.62 0.27
CA SER A 246 17.54 25.97 -0.65
C SER A 246 16.62 24.95 0.04
N PHE A 247 16.98 24.52 1.24
CA PHE A 247 16.21 23.59 2.08
C PHE A 247 16.10 24.04 3.54
N LEU A 248 15.00 23.64 4.19
CA LEU A 248 14.72 23.79 5.61
C LEU A 248 14.30 22.43 6.21
N ALA A 249 14.93 22.00 7.30
CA ALA A 249 14.56 20.80 8.05
C ALA A 249 13.86 21.14 9.37
N SER A 250 12.96 20.25 9.83
CA SER A 250 12.32 20.35 11.15
C SER A 250 12.21 19.00 11.86
N THR A 251 12.55 18.94 13.16
CA THR A 251 12.34 17.77 14.04
C THR A 251 11.23 18.03 15.05
N SER A 252 10.54 16.99 15.53
CA SER A 252 9.50 17.14 16.55
C SER A 252 9.34 15.96 17.51
N ASN A 253 8.50 16.18 18.54
CA ASN A 253 8.06 15.19 19.54
C ASN A 253 7.22 14.02 19.01
N THR A 254 7.05 13.91 17.69
CA THR A 254 6.37 12.77 17.06
C THR A 254 7.39 11.77 16.49
N GLY A 255 8.69 12.00 16.71
CA GLY A 255 9.75 11.17 16.15
C GLY A 255 9.92 11.32 14.64
N THR A 256 9.31 12.33 14.01
CA THR A 256 9.42 12.58 12.56
C THR A 256 10.33 13.78 12.28
N VAL A 257 11.02 13.73 11.14
CA VAL A 257 11.83 14.83 10.61
C VAL A 257 11.34 15.14 9.21
N HIS A 258 11.03 16.40 8.95
CA HIS A 258 10.55 16.87 7.66
C HIS A 258 11.57 17.78 6.99
N LEU A 259 11.77 17.61 5.70
CA LEU A 259 12.59 18.46 4.83
C LEU A 259 11.70 19.22 3.86
N PHE A 260 11.90 20.53 3.75
CA PHE A 260 11.15 21.43 2.86
C PHE A 260 12.13 22.05 1.86
N LYS A 261 11.85 21.89 0.57
CA LYS A 261 12.55 22.57 -0.52
C LYS A 261 11.98 23.99 -0.67
N LEU A 262 12.86 24.98 -0.68
CA LEU A 262 12.58 26.41 -0.76
C LEU A 262 12.73 26.86 -2.22
N GLU A 263 11.83 26.42 -3.10
CA GLU A 263 11.85 26.84 -4.51
C GLU A 263 11.33 28.28 -4.65
N HIS A 264 12.12 29.15 -5.29
CA HIS A 264 11.79 30.55 -5.64
C HIS A 264 11.66 31.60 -4.51
N THR A 265 12.63 31.71 -3.60
CA THR A 265 12.68 32.81 -2.60
C THR A 265 13.81 33.82 -2.79
N ARG A 266 14.61 33.73 -3.87
CA ARG A 266 15.57 34.79 -4.23
C ARG A 266 14.87 35.83 -5.11
N PRO A 267 14.79 37.11 -4.71
CA PRO A 267 14.39 38.16 -5.63
C PRO A 267 15.44 38.26 -6.75
N GLU A 268 14.99 38.20 -8.00
CA GLU A 268 15.84 38.48 -9.17
C GLU A 268 16.41 39.89 -9.03
N LYS A 269 17.73 40.03 -9.19
CA LYS A 269 18.39 41.33 -9.27
C LYS A 269 17.88 42.05 -10.51
N GLU A 270 17.34 43.24 -10.31
CA GLU A 270 16.91 44.16 -11.36
C GLU A 270 18.07 44.49 -12.31
N GLU A 271 17.91 44.15 -13.59
CA GLU A 271 18.59 44.83 -14.69
C GLU A 271 17.54 45.60 -15.51
N SER A 272 17.62 46.92 -15.37
CA SER A 272 17.17 48.04 -16.23
C SER A 272 15.90 47.94 -17.10
N GLU A 273 14.97 48.84 -16.79
CA GLU A 273 14.12 49.65 -17.69
C GLU A 273 13.46 48.97 -18.90
N ALA A 274 12.20 48.52 -18.74
CA ALA A 274 11.15 48.66 -19.76
C ALA A 274 9.74 48.51 -19.16
N GLN A 275 8.91 49.53 -19.40
CA GLN A 275 7.45 49.65 -19.23
C GLN A 275 6.70 48.53 -18.49
N GLU A 276 6.26 48.82 -17.25
CA GLU A 276 5.27 48.02 -16.52
C GLU A 276 3.92 47.98 -17.27
N SER A 277 3.56 46.79 -17.76
CA SER A 277 2.21 46.50 -18.22
C SER A 277 1.28 46.28 -17.03
N TYR A 278 0.09 46.88 -17.09
CA TYR A 278 -1.05 46.72 -16.16
C TYR A 278 -1.34 45.24 -15.81
N PHE A 279 -0.99 44.30 -16.70
CA PHE A 279 -1.15 42.86 -16.50
C PHE A 279 -0.21 42.28 -15.42
N SER A 280 1.00 42.83 -15.25
CA SER A 280 1.97 42.42 -14.22
C SER A 280 1.48 42.77 -12.81
N TYR A 281 0.91 43.97 -12.65
CA TYR A 281 0.33 44.42 -11.38
C TYR A 281 -0.87 43.55 -10.96
N TYR A 282 -1.79 43.26 -11.89
CA TYR A 282 -2.91 42.37 -11.61
C TYR A 282 -2.48 40.93 -11.35
N THR A 283 -1.45 40.42 -12.03
CA THR A 283 -0.94 39.06 -11.76
C THR A 283 -0.35 38.95 -10.35
N ARG A 284 0.39 39.95 -9.87
CA ARG A 284 0.85 40.01 -8.46
C ARG A 284 -0.30 40.18 -7.48
N PHE A 285 -1.28 41.04 -7.78
CA PHE A 285 -2.42 41.31 -6.91
C PHE A 285 -3.33 40.07 -6.77
N PHE A 286 -3.66 39.38 -7.86
CA PHE A 286 -4.47 38.17 -7.85
C PHE A 286 -3.73 36.97 -7.25
N ARG A 287 -2.40 36.89 -7.38
CA ARG A 287 -1.59 35.87 -6.69
C ARG A 287 -1.57 36.09 -5.17
N LYS A 288 -1.39 37.33 -4.70
CA LYS A 288 -1.48 37.69 -3.27
C LYS A 288 -2.88 37.43 -2.69
N GLN A 289 -3.94 37.69 -3.47
CA GLN A 289 -5.32 37.38 -3.06
C GLN A 289 -5.62 35.88 -3.06
N ALA A 290 -5.12 35.12 -4.05
CA ALA A 290 -5.31 33.67 -4.12
C ALA A 290 -4.62 32.93 -2.95
N GLU A 291 -3.47 33.42 -2.48
CA GLU A 291 -2.75 32.84 -1.32
C GLU A 291 -3.43 33.13 0.03
N ILE A 292 -4.20 34.22 0.14
CA ILE A 292 -4.98 34.55 1.35
C ILE A 292 -6.22 33.65 1.49
N TYR A 293 -6.80 33.19 0.38
CA TYR A 293 -8.03 32.39 0.34
C TYR A 293 -7.81 30.91 -0.04
N ALA A 294 -6.56 30.45 -0.12
CA ALA A 294 -6.26 29.07 -0.47
C ALA A 294 -6.75 28.09 0.63
N PRO A 295 -7.63 27.12 0.30
CA PRO A 295 -8.00 26.07 1.25
C PRO A 295 -6.78 25.24 1.64
N ALA A 296 -6.81 24.60 2.82
CA ALA A 296 -5.68 23.85 3.41
C ALA A 296 -5.01 22.80 2.49
N ALA A 297 -5.66 22.44 1.37
CA ALA A 297 -5.17 21.52 0.35
C ALA A 297 -4.14 22.11 -0.63
N VAL A 298 -3.82 23.41 -0.60
CA VAL A 298 -2.88 24.06 -1.56
C VAL A 298 -1.55 24.50 -0.92
N ARG A 299 -1.29 24.16 0.35
CA ARG A 299 -0.01 24.50 1.00
C ARG A 299 1.09 23.50 0.57
N PRO A 300 2.31 23.95 0.20
CA PRO A 300 3.40 23.04 -0.08
C PRO A 300 3.69 22.19 1.16
N LYS A 301 3.63 20.86 0.97
CA LYS A 301 3.94 19.86 1.99
C LYS A 301 5.47 19.64 2.05
N SER A 302 5.93 18.91 3.07
CA SER A 302 7.33 18.48 3.12
C SER A 302 7.73 17.77 1.84
N SER A 303 8.90 18.14 1.31
CA SER A 303 9.49 17.55 0.11
C SER A 303 10.01 16.15 0.40
N ALA A 304 10.44 15.87 1.62
CA ALA A 304 10.74 14.53 2.10
C ALA A 304 10.54 14.45 3.61
N ASP A 305 10.32 13.26 4.16
CA ASP A 305 10.27 13.04 5.61
C ASP A 305 10.81 11.66 5.99
N CYS A 306 11.26 11.53 7.24
CA CYS A 306 11.72 10.27 7.81
C CYS A 306 11.31 10.14 9.28
N SER A 307 11.14 8.90 9.76
CA SER A 307 10.89 8.60 11.17
C SER A 307 12.18 8.17 11.87
N LEU A 308 12.47 8.74 13.03
CA LEU A 308 13.61 8.39 13.86
C LEU A 308 13.31 7.09 14.64
N PRO A 309 14.20 6.09 14.61
CA PRO A 309 14.03 4.81 15.30
C PRO A 309 14.37 4.92 16.80
N VAL A 310 13.84 5.93 17.48
CA VAL A 310 14.02 6.23 18.90
C VAL A 310 12.68 6.70 19.49
N SER A 311 12.52 6.61 20.81
CA SER A 311 11.27 6.99 21.49
C SER A 311 10.80 8.39 21.07
N SER A 312 9.54 8.53 20.70
CA SER A 312 8.89 9.77 20.23
C SER A 312 9.08 10.97 21.17
N GLU A 313 9.31 10.71 22.46
CA GLU A 313 9.56 11.74 23.49
C GLU A 313 11.01 12.25 23.56
N SER A 314 11.96 11.60 22.86
CA SER A 314 13.37 12.00 22.89
C SER A 314 13.59 13.30 22.13
N ARG A 315 14.08 14.34 22.82
CA ARG A 315 14.45 15.61 22.17
C ARG A 315 15.55 15.36 21.13
N SER A 316 15.41 15.99 19.97
CA SER A 316 16.35 15.84 18.86
C SER A 316 16.67 17.18 18.23
N VAL A 317 17.92 17.32 17.82
CA VAL A 317 18.43 18.49 17.09
C VAL A 317 18.83 18.04 15.70
N CYS A 318 18.57 18.86 14.68
CA CYS A 318 18.94 18.56 13.30
C CYS A 318 19.87 19.61 12.70
N ALA A 319 20.56 19.20 11.64
CA ALA A 319 21.37 20.05 10.79
C ALA A 319 21.34 19.54 9.33
N LEU A 320 21.50 20.46 8.36
CA LEU A 320 21.63 20.13 6.95
C LEU A 320 23.03 20.47 6.46
N ARG A 321 23.64 19.57 5.70
CA ARG A 321 25.01 19.76 5.19
C ARG A 321 25.25 19.07 3.86
N MET A 322 26.04 19.71 3.00
CA MET A 322 26.60 19.07 1.81
C MET A 322 27.84 18.25 2.20
N ILE A 323 27.81 16.95 1.94
CA ILE A 323 28.93 16.02 2.12
C ILE A 323 29.14 15.36 0.77
N GLU A 324 30.35 15.47 0.21
CA GLU A 324 30.69 14.96 -1.12
C GLU A 324 29.65 15.35 -2.20
N ASP A 325 29.30 16.64 -2.24
CA ASP A 325 28.33 17.23 -3.17
C ASP A 325 26.90 16.66 -3.12
N GLN A 326 26.55 15.89 -2.07
CA GLN A 326 25.19 15.42 -1.81
C GLN A 326 24.64 16.01 -0.50
N LEU A 327 23.35 16.39 -0.51
CA LEU A 327 22.68 16.93 0.67
C LEU A 327 22.41 15.81 1.69
N HIS A 328 22.86 16.04 2.92
CA HIS A 328 22.64 15.15 4.04
C HIS A 328 21.91 15.86 5.18
N LEU A 329 20.98 15.14 5.80
CA LEU A 329 20.28 15.52 7.02
C LEU A 329 20.93 14.79 8.20
N LEU A 330 21.49 15.54 9.13
CA LEU A 330 22.12 15.05 10.36
C LEU A 330 21.15 15.23 11.52
N VAL A 331 20.92 14.18 12.31
CA VAL A 331 20.01 14.23 13.46
C VAL A 331 20.69 13.63 14.68
N LEU A 332 20.71 14.39 15.78
CA LEU A 332 21.30 13.96 17.05
C LEU A 332 20.22 13.96 18.13
N THR A 333 20.10 12.86 18.87
CA THR A 333 19.07 12.66 19.89
C THR A 333 19.65 12.74 21.30
N CYS A 334 18.86 13.22 22.25
CA CYS A 334 19.24 13.26 23.67
C CYS A 334 19.48 11.86 24.25
N ASP A 335 19.07 10.78 23.59
CA ASP A 335 19.41 9.40 24.01
C ASP A 335 20.78 8.94 23.49
N GLY A 336 21.56 9.82 22.85
CA GLY A 336 22.94 9.56 22.44
C GLY A 336 23.08 8.95 21.04
N TYR A 337 22.05 9.02 20.19
CA TYR A 337 22.13 8.51 18.82
C TYR A 337 22.34 9.62 17.80
N PHE A 338 23.27 9.38 16.89
CA PHE A 338 23.55 10.20 15.72
C PHE A 338 23.12 9.47 14.45
N PHE A 339 22.22 10.09 13.69
CA PHE A 339 21.68 9.60 12.44
C PHE A 339 22.10 10.50 11.29
N VAL A 340 22.41 9.88 10.15
CA VAL A 340 22.78 10.55 8.91
C VAL A 340 21.82 10.04 7.84
N TYR A 341 21.03 10.94 7.27
CA TYR A 341 20.14 10.65 6.16
C TYR A 341 20.66 11.32 4.89
N GLU A 342 20.69 10.58 3.80
CA GLU A 342 20.95 11.09 2.47
C GLU A 342 19.65 11.54 1.83
N TYR A 343 19.65 12.75 1.25
CA TYR A 343 18.54 13.24 0.45
C TYR A 343 18.72 12.82 -1.02
N ASN A 344 17.69 12.22 -1.59
CA ASN A 344 17.61 11.90 -3.01
C ASN A 344 16.62 12.87 -3.69
N ASP A 345 17.13 13.72 -4.59
CA ASP A 345 16.32 14.75 -5.26
C ASP A 345 15.33 14.15 -6.27
N GLU A 346 15.68 13.05 -6.96
CA GLU A 346 14.79 12.38 -7.95
C GLU A 346 13.58 11.73 -7.28
N LEU A 347 13.83 11.05 -6.15
CA LEU A 347 12.79 10.32 -5.41
C LEU A 347 12.12 11.18 -4.33
N SER A 348 12.62 12.40 -4.10
CA SER A 348 12.15 13.27 -3.02
C SER A 348 12.06 12.52 -1.68
N SER A 349 13.11 11.77 -1.34
CA SER A 349 13.12 10.87 -0.19
C SER A 349 14.38 11.03 0.65
N LEU A 350 14.28 10.67 1.94
CA LEU A 350 15.38 10.63 2.89
C LEU A 350 15.71 9.18 3.22
N THR A 351 16.94 8.76 2.97
CA THR A 351 17.41 7.40 3.19
C THR A 351 18.45 7.38 4.31
N LEU A 352 18.28 6.51 5.31
CA LEU A 352 19.25 6.41 6.39
C LEU A 352 20.57 5.84 5.85
N ALA A 353 21.63 6.64 5.87
CA ALA A 353 22.98 6.25 5.43
C ALA A 353 23.82 5.72 6.60
N THR A 354 23.71 6.32 7.78
CA THR A 354 24.52 5.88 8.94
C THR A 354 23.79 6.13 10.26
N GLN A 355 23.94 5.20 11.20
CA GLN A 355 23.54 5.35 12.59
C GLN A 355 24.73 5.01 13.50
N ARG A 356 25.04 5.89 14.46
CA ARG A 356 26.07 5.67 15.47
C ARG A 356 25.58 6.09 16.85
N ARG A 357 25.93 5.33 17.90
CA ARG A 357 25.76 5.79 19.27
C ARG A 357 27.01 6.57 19.69
N LEU A 358 26.80 7.77 20.22
CA LEU A 358 27.86 8.64 20.72
C LEU A 358 27.89 8.54 22.25
N GLY A 359 29.07 8.26 22.81
CA GLY A 359 29.27 8.07 24.25
C GLY A 359 29.13 6.62 24.70
N GLY A 360 30.21 6.07 25.27
CA GLY A 360 30.39 4.67 25.68
C GLY A 360 31.66 4.03 25.07
N GLU A 361 32.32 3.12 25.81
CA GLU A 361 33.47 2.34 25.31
C GLU A 361 33.08 1.58 24.03
N GLU A 362 33.96 1.66 23.02
CA GLU A 362 33.81 0.95 21.75
C GLU A 362 33.94 -0.56 22.00
N GLU A 363 32.81 -1.28 22.03
CA GLU A 363 32.82 -2.74 21.90
C GLU A 363 32.67 -3.11 20.42
N GLU A 364 33.71 -3.80 19.92
CA GLU A 364 33.75 -4.47 18.63
C GLU A 364 32.52 -5.38 18.45
N ALA A 365 31.98 -5.35 17.22
CA ALA A 365 30.91 -6.22 16.80
C ALA A 365 31.38 -7.69 16.78
N ASP A 366 30.60 -8.58 17.41
CA ASP A 366 30.19 -9.85 16.79
C ASP A 366 29.21 -10.61 17.72
N ASP A 367 27.99 -10.74 17.21
CA ASP A 367 27.37 -12.01 16.80
C ASP A 367 26.57 -12.87 17.80
N ASP A 368 25.45 -13.50 17.38
CA ASP A 368 24.02 -13.13 17.07
C ASP A 368 23.17 -14.46 16.98
N LYS A 369 22.36 -14.85 18.00
CA LYS A 369 21.47 -16.04 18.02
C LYS A 369 19.98 -15.73 18.27
N GLY A 370 19.23 -15.40 17.22
CA GLY A 370 17.78 -15.19 17.10
C GLY A 370 17.62 -14.18 15.98
N PHE A 371 16.55 -14.12 15.18
CA PHE A 371 16.34 -12.82 14.54
C PHE A 371 16.13 -11.86 15.69
N ASN A 372 17.18 -11.12 16.02
CA ASN A 372 17.07 -10.07 16.98
C ASN A 372 16.14 -9.01 16.36
N PRO A 373 15.65 -8.05 17.16
CA PRO A 373 14.75 -7.02 16.66
C PRO A 373 15.29 -6.20 15.46
N LYS A 374 16.60 -6.25 15.19
CA LYS A 374 17.27 -5.58 14.06
C LYS A 374 17.48 -6.46 12.82
N GLY A 375 17.25 -7.76 12.93
CA GLY A 375 17.51 -8.72 11.86
C GLY A 375 18.99 -8.87 11.51
N ASP A 376 19.88 -8.61 12.47
CA ASP A 376 21.33 -8.73 12.24
C ASP A 376 21.90 -10.12 12.54
N SER A 377 21.08 -11.01 13.09
CA SER A 377 21.48 -12.33 13.58
C SER A 377 20.40 -13.41 13.43
N LEU A 378 20.71 -14.69 13.67
CA LEU A 378 19.75 -15.81 13.63
C LEU A 378 20.13 -16.96 14.58
N SER A 379 19.14 -17.45 15.35
CA SER A 379 19.24 -18.62 16.23
C SER A 379 18.58 -19.79 15.60
N PHE A 380 19.30 -20.90 15.65
CA PHE A 380 18.76 -22.17 15.22
C PHE A 380 19.08 -23.24 16.27
N GLY A 381 18.08 -24.00 16.68
CA GLY A 381 18.22 -25.16 17.55
C GLY A 381 17.67 -26.40 16.86
N ASP A 382 18.36 -27.52 17.00
CA ASP A 382 17.95 -28.81 16.44
C ASP A 382 18.10 -29.95 17.46
N SER A 383 18.03 -31.20 16.98
CA SER A 383 18.22 -32.38 17.82
C SER A 383 19.65 -32.55 18.34
N ASN A 384 20.63 -31.93 17.68
CA ASN A 384 22.05 -32.10 17.94
C ASN A 384 22.63 -30.96 18.79
N GLY A 385 22.03 -29.77 18.74
CA GLY A 385 22.61 -28.60 19.37
C GLY A 385 21.94 -27.30 18.95
N TYR A 386 22.68 -26.21 19.12
CA TYR A 386 22.27 -24.89 18.63
C TYR A 386 23.37 -24.23 17.79
N MET A 387 22.97 -23.39 16.81
CA MET A 387 23.82 -22.64 15.87
C MET A 387 23.49 -21.13 15.85
N VAL A 388 24.53 -20.28 15.88
CA VAL A 388 24.54 -18.80 15.84
C VAL A 388 24.91 -18.49 14.42
N TYR A 389 24.02 -17.80 13.73
CA TYR A 389 24.38 -17.22 12.45
C TYR A 389 24.25 -15.72 12.49
N ASP A 390 25.22 -15.08 11.89
CA ASP A 390 25.29 -13.65 11.79
C ASP A 390 25.07 -13.28 10.38
N ILE A 391 24.34 -12.19 10.26
CA ILE A 391 23.88 -11.74 8.98
C ILE A 391 24.71 -10.48 8.82
N ASN A 392 25.67 -10.49 7.89
CA ASN A 392 26.61 -9.39 7.70
C ASN A 392 26.77 -9.15 6.20
N GLY A 393 26.99 -7.91 5.77
CA GLY A 393 27.17 -7.61 4.35
C GLY A 393 27.04 -6.13 4.03
N TYR A 394 27.88 -5.65 3.11
CA TYR A 394 27.92 -4.26 2.67
C TYR A 394 26.80 -3.95 1.68
N ALA A 395 26.52 -4.83 0.72
CA ALA A 395 25.50 -4.60 -0.33
C ALA A 395 24.23 -5.45 -0.18
N GLN A 396 24.35 -6.65 0.38
CA GLN A 396 23.25 -7.61 0.60
C GLN A 396 23.51 -8.43 1.88
N PRO A 397 22.47 -8.91 2.59
CA PRO A 397 22.64 -9.77 3.77
C PRO A 397 23.30 -11.11 3.41
N GLU A 398 24.43 -11.47 4.05
CA GLU A 398 25.05 -12.80 3.95
C GLU A 398 24.95 -13.54 5.28
N LEU A 399 24.58 -14.82 5.26
CA LEU A 399 24.52 -15.68 6.44
C LEU A 399 25.89 -16.31 6.74
N ARG A 400 26.44 -16.10 7.94
CA ARG A 400 27.71 -16.68 8.41
C ARG A 400 27.52 -17.37 9.74
N LEU A 401 28.10 -18.55 9.94
CA LEU A 401 28.02 -19.27 11.23
C LEU A 401 29.07 -18.71 12.20
N ALA A 402 28.69 -18.02 13.28
CA ALA A 402 29.65 -17.64 14.32
C ALA A 402 29.86 -18.71 15.39
N TYR A 403 28.82 -19.46 15.80
CA TYR A 403 28.96 -20.36 16.95
C TYR A 403 28.01 -21.54 16.95
N LYS A 404 28.58 -22.75 17.06
CA LYS A 404 27.87 -24.05 17.11
C LYS A 404 28.24 -24.79 18.39
N LYS A 405 27.25 -25.41 19.04
CA LYS A 405 27.48 -26.25 20.22
C LYS A 405 26.58 -27.47 20.21
N ASP A 406 27.19 -28.65 20.27
CA ASP A 406 26.55 -29.95 20.01
C ASP A 406 26.15 -30.73 21.29
N PHE A 407 26.14 -30.07 22.45
CA PHE A 407 25.93 -30.72 23.75
C PHE A 407 24.48 -30.66 24.26
N VAL A 408 23.69 -29.67 23.82
CA VAL A 408 22.29 -29.52 24.27
C VAL A 408 21.37 -30.08 23.19
N ARG A 409 20.93 -31.32 23.38
CA ARG A 409 20.09 -32.03 22.41
C ARG A 409 18.62 -31.66 22.53
N ASP A 410 17.90 -31.85 21.43
CA ASP A 410 16.45 -31.68 21.32
C ASP A 410 15.96 -30.31 21.76
N ILE A 411 16.51 -29.23 21.21
CA ILE A 411 16.12 -27.87 21.58
C ILE A 411 14.68 -27.58 21.11
N SER A 412 13.85 -27.08 22.02
CA SER A 412 12.45 -26.68 21.75
C SER A 412 12.23 -25.18 21.79
N VAL A 413 12.97 -24.45 22.63
CA VAL A 413 12.92 -22.97 22.69
C VAL A 413 14.35 -22.45 22.72
N ILE A 414 14.60 -21.42 21.91
CA ILE A 414 15.86 -20.69 21.88
C ILE A 414 15.55 -19.19 21.70
N GLU A 415 15.98 -18.37 22.65
CA GLU A 415 15.78 -16.92 22.66
C GLU A 415 17.10 -16.25 23.05
N ARG A 416 17.45 -15.11 22.45
CA ARG A 416 18.64 -14.34 22.84
C ARG A 416 18.29 -12.93 23.23
N LEU A 417 19.02 -12.44 24.23
CA LEU A 417 19.01 -11.03 24.60
C LEU A 417 19.86 -10.20 23.64
N HIS A 418 19.23 -9.22 23.00
CA HIS A 418 19.86 -8.26 22.10
C HIS A 418 21.04 -7.53 22.79
N HIS A 419 22.20 -7.44 22.10
CA HIS A 419 23.47 -6.87 22.60
C HIS A 419 24.18 -7.61 23.75
N ALA A 420 23.65 -8.75 24.21
CA ALA A 420 24.33 -9.59 25.18
C ALA A 420 24.60 -10.97 24.60
N LEU A 421 25.70 -11.58 25.04
CA LEU A 421 26.03 -12.97 24.71
C LEU A 421 25.15 -13.98 25.46
N LEU A 422 23.97 -13.57 25.95
CA LEU A 422 23.06 -14.37 26.76
C LEU A 422 21.99 -15.07 25.91
N LEU A 423 21.99 -16.39 25.96
CA LEU A 423 21.09 -17.27 25.25
C LEU A 423 20.25 -18.10 26.24
N PHE A 424 18.94 -18.09 26.06
CA PHE A 424 17.98 -18.86 26.84
C PHE A 424 17.56 -20.09 26.04
N VAL A 425 17.76 -21.28 26.61
CA VAL A 425 17.54 -22.55 25.92
C VAL A 425 16.64 -23.46 26.76
N VAL A 426 15.64 -24.04 26.12
CA VAL A 426 14.78 -25.11 26.66
C VAL A 426 14.91 -26.33 25.74
N SER A 427 15.06 -27.51 26.33
CA SER A 427 15.15 -28.79 25.61
C SER A 427 13.88 -29.62 25.81
N LYS A 428 13.46 -30.41 24.82
CA LYS A 428 12.34 -31.38 24.93
C LYS A 428 12.55 -32.40 26.05
N LEU A 429 13.81 -32.72 26.37
CA LEU A 429 14.18 -33.61 27.49
C LEU A 429 13.94 -32.97 28.87
N HIS A 430 13.99 -31.64 28.95
CA HIS A 430 13.83 -30.85 30.17
C HIS A 430 12.94 -29.62 29.91
N PRO A 431 11.66 -29.83 29.58
CA PRO A 431 10.79 -28.76 29.08
C PRO A 431 10.41 -27.74 30.16
N LYS A 432 10.67 -28.04 31.44
CA LYS A 432 10.39 -27.16 32.60
C LYS A 432 11.64 -26.48 33.15
N ILE A 433 12.69 -26.36 32.34
CA ILE A 433 13.97 -25.75 32.73
C ILE A 433 14.40 -24.79 31.63
N VAL A 434 14.67 -23.53 31.98
CA VAL A 434 15.34 -22.58 31.09
C VAL A 434 16.80 -22.51 31.49
N ARG A 435 17.69 -22.96 30.61
CA ARG A 435 19.14 -22.81 30.78
C ARG A 435 19.58 -21.50 30.14
N VAL A 436 20.33 -20.70 30.89
CA VAL A 436 20.88 -19.43 30.42
C VAL A 436 22.37 -19.64 30.15
N PHE A 437 22.76 -19.48 28.90
CA PHE A 437 24.14 -19.58 28.44
C PHE A 437 24.69 -18.18 28.19
N ASP A 438 25.85 -17.88 28.75
CA ASP A 438 26.74 -16.85 28.19
C ASP A 438 27.59 -17.54 27.12
N LEU A 439 27.56 -17.06 25.89
CA LEU A 439 28.27 -17.68 24.77
C LEU A 439 29.79 -17.74 25.01
N ARG A 440 30.36 -16.88 25.87
CA ARG A 440 31.76 -16.97 26.32
C ARG A 440 31.96 -17.99 27.43
N ASN A 441 31.09 -17.94 28.44
CA ASN A 441 31.32 -18.63 29.72
C ASN A 441 30.57 -19.96 29.87
N GLY A 442 29.75 -20.34 28.89
CA GLY A 442 28.90 -21.53 28.96
C GLY A 442 27.62 -21.30 29.77
N GLU A 443 27.07 -22.36 30.36
CA GLU A 443 25.85 -22.26 31.16
C GLU A 443 26.13 -21.49 32.45
N VAL A 444 25.42 -20.38 32.66
CA VAL A 444 25.65 -19.46 33.80
C VAL A 444 24.48 -19.46 34.80
N HIS A 445 23.25 -19.70 34.34
CA HIS A 445 22.08 -19.77 35.22
C HIS A 445 21.09 -20.84 34.75
N GLN A 446 20.24 -21.31 35.67
CA GLN A 446 19.14 -22.21 35.40
C GLN A 446 17.87 -21.68 36.08
N LEU A 447 16.83 -21.39 35.30
CA LEU A 447 15.50 -21.07 35.82
C LEU A 447 14.69 -22.37 35.89
N GLN A 448 14.07 -22.61 37.04
CA GLN A 448 13.34 -23.84 37.34
C GLN A 448 12.10 -23.58 38.21
N GLY A 449 11.31 -24.62 38.47
CA GLY A 449 10.11 -24.55 39.29
C GLY A 449 8.86 -24.10 38.53
N PHE A 450 8.80 -24.32 37.22
CA PHE A 450 7.60 -24.08 36.40
C PHE A 450 6.59 -25.23 36.59
N SER A 451 5.30 -24.89 36.70
CA SER A 451 4.21 -25.87 36.88
C SER A 451 3.98 -26.72 35.62
N SER A 452 4.08 -26.09 34.45
CA SER A 452 3.95 -26.71 33.13
C SER A 452 5.18 -26.43 32.25
N ASP A 453 5.18 -26.97 31.04
CA ASP A 453 6.27 -26.82 30.07
C ASP A 453 6.46 -25.36 29.65
N VAL A 454 7.71 -24.96 29.45
CA VAL A 454 8.05 -23.63 28.97
C VAL A 454 7.87 -23.60 27.45
N PHE A 455 6.93 -22.77 27.00
CA PHE A 455 6.60 -22.62 25.58
C PHE A 455 7.32 -21.45 24.92
N SER A 456 7.60 -20.38 25.68
CA SER A 456 8.21 -19.17 25.15
C SER A 456 9.07 -18.46 26.19
N VAL A 457 10.17 -17.88 25.72
CA VAL A 457 11.03 -16.98 26.49
C VAL A 457 11.19 -15.70 25.67
N ARG A 458 11.10 -14.53 26.32
CA ARG A 458 11.39 -13.22 25.71
C ARG A 458 12.33 -12.45 26.62
N ALA A 459 13.34 -11.80 26.07
CA ALA A 459 14.34 -11.07 26.84
C ALA A 459 14.53 -9.62 26.35
N SER A 460 14.65 -8.70 27.30
CA SER A 460 15.04 -7.29 27.13
C SER A 460 16.16 -6.99 28.13
N PHE A 461 16.80 -5.82 28.06
CA PHE A 461 17.87 -5.50 29.00
C PHE A 461 17.40 -5.44 30.45
N ASN A 462 16.11 -5.18 30.67
CA ASN A 462 15.54 -5.04 32.01
C ASN A 462 14.81 -6.29 32.51
N LEU A 463 14.08 -6.98 31.62
CA LEU A 463 13.25 -8.12 31.99
C LEU A 463 13.44 -9.32 31.07
N VAL A 464 13.43 -10.51 31.67
CA VAL A 464 13.27 -11.81 31.02
C VAL A 464 11.91 -12.35 31.39
N ILE A 465 11.13 -12.74 30.40
CA ILE A 465 9.80 -13.30 30.57
C ILE A 465 9.82 -14.77 30.17
N VAL A 466 9.33 -15.62 31.05
CA VAL A 466 9.15 -17.06 30.79
C VAL A 466 7.67 -17.39 30.82
N CYS A 467 7.15 -17.92 29.72
CA CYS A 467 5.74 -18.27 29.57
C CYS A 467 5.52 -19.78 29.58
N THR A 468 4.60 -20.22 30.42
CA THR A 468 4.09 -21.59 30.52
C THR A 468 2.61 -21.63 30.08
N ALA A 469 1.93 -22.77 30.17
CA ALA A 469 0.51 -22.87 29.80
C ALA A 469 -0.40 -21.96 30.65
N ASP A 470 0.03 -21.72 31.89
CA ASP A 470 -0.76 -21.23 33.02
C ASP A 470 -0.13 -20.02 33.74
N THR A 471 1.14 -19.69 33.46
CA THR A 471 1.84 -18.57 34.11
C THR A 471 2.78 -17.82 33.17
N ILE A 472 2.92 -16.51 33.39
CA ILE A 472 3.97 -15.67 32.81
C ILE A 472 4.82 -15.13 33.96
N ARG A 473 6.09 -15.53 34.02
CA ARG A 473 7.03 -15.13 35.07
C ARG A 473 8.03 -14.10 34.55
N LEU A 474 8.18 -13.00 35.28
CA LEU A 474 9.05 -11.88 34.98
C LEU A 474 10.29 -11.98 35.88
N TYR A 475 11.46 -12.09 35.29
CA TYR A 475 12.76 -12.11 35.94
C TYR A 475 13.52 -10.83 35.59
N VAL A 476 14.32 -10.33 36.53
CA VAL A 476 15.24 -9.23 36.26
C VAL A 476 16.43 -9.77 35.47
N THR A 477 16.70 -9.21 34.29
CA THR A 477 17.74 -9.73 33.36
C THR A 477 19.13 -9.77 33.99
N LYS A 478 19.48 -8.77 34.82
CA LYS A 478 20.82 -8.64 35.41
C LYS A 478 21.22 -9.81 36.32
N ASN A 479 20.28 -10.39 37.05
CA ASN A 479 20.57 -11.36 38.12
C ASN A 479 19.64 -12.57 38.10
N MET A 480 18.72 -12.63 37.12
CA MET A 480 17.72 -13.69 36.97
C MET A 480 16.83 -13.91 38.20
N THR A 481 16.61 -12.88 39.02
CA THR A 481 15.68 -12.97 40.16
C THR A 481 14.24 -12.77 39.72
N LEU A 482 13.32 -13.60 40.21
CA LEU A 482 11.89 -13.47 39.95
C LEU A 482 11.37 -12.15 40.54
N LYS A 483 10.87 -11.28 39.67
CA LYS A 483 10.25 -9.99 40.03
C LYS A 483 8.75 -10.13 40.24
N HIS A 484 8.07 -10.87 39.37
CA HIS A 484 6.61 -11.02 39.40
C HIS A 484 6.16 -12.28 38.65
N ALA A 485 4.95 -12.76 38.94
CA ALA A 485 4.32 -13.86 38.21
C ALA A 485 2.85 -13.52 37.97
N ILE A 486 2.44 -13.56 36.70
CA ILE A 486 1.04 -13.48 36.27
C ILE A 486 0.53 -14.93 36.24
N THR A 487 -0.50 -15.24 37.03
CA THR A 487 -1.05 -16.60 37.17
C THR A 487 -2.45 -16.68 36.56
N ASP A 488 -2.97 -17.91 36.44
CA ASP A 488 -4.35 -18.19 36.01
C ASP A 488 -4.66 -17.72 34.58
N ILE A 489 -3.63 -17.66 33.73
CA ILE A 489 -3.76 -17.26 32.32
C ILE A 489 -3.98 -18.49 31.43
N PRO A 490 -5.02 -18.55 30.57
CA PRO A 490 -5.18 -19.63 29.61
C PRO A 490 -4.32 -19.35 28.37
N ASN A 491 -3.05 -19.76 28.40
CA ASN A 491 -2.10 -19.61 27.29
C ASN A 491 -1.52 -20.95 26.80
N PRO A 492 -2.36 -21.89 26.31
CA PRO A 492 -1.92 -23.23 25.94
C PRO A 492 -0.94 -23.29 24.76
N LYS A 493 -0.78 -22.17 24.03
CA LYS A 493 0.15 -22.03 22.89
C LYS A 493 1.41 -21.23 23.23
N GLY A 494 1.54 -20.71 24.46
CA GLY A 494 2.68 -19.90 24.89
C GLY A 494 2.86 -18.60 24.10
N LEU A 495 1.78 -18.04 23.55
CA LEU A 495 1.84 -16.81 22.77
C LEU A 495 2.06 -15.63 23.70
N VAL A 496 3.23 -15.01 23.57
CA VAL A 496 3.60 -13.79 24.31
C VAL A 496 4.59 -12.98 23.47
N ASP A 497 4.47 -11.65 23.55
CA ASP A 497 5.47 -10.73 23.02
C ASP A 497 5.72 -9.60 24.02
N MET A 498 6.89 -9.00 23.93
CA MET A 498 7.31 -7.89 24.77
C MET A 498 7.90 -6.79 23.90
N THR A 499 7.69 -5.54 24.28
CA THR A 499 8.30 -4.40 23.61
C THR A 499 9.83 -4.45 23.69
N PRO A 500 10.54 -4.13 22.60
CA PRO A 500 12.00 -4.27 22.54
C PRO A 500 12.77 -3.11 23.21
N LEU A 501 12.08 -2.02 23.61
CA LEU A 501 12.68 -0.83 24.20
C LEU A 501 12.69 -0.88 25.73
N ASP A 502 13.82 -0.52 26.34
CA ASP A 502 14.01 -0.59 27.79
C ASP A 502 13.11 0.37 28.60
N LYS A 503 12.61 1.44 27.97
CA LYS A 503 11.78 2.47 28.61
C LYS A 503 10.30 2.10 28.71
N LYS A 504 9.80 1.16 27.89
CA LYS A 504 8.43 0.63 27.93
C LYS A 504 8.57 -0.90 27.96
N ALA A 505 8.30 -1.56 29.07
CA ALA A 505 8.33 -3.04 29.14
C ALA A 505 6.91 -3.61 29.12
N LEU A 506 6.20 -3.38 28.01
CA LEU A 506 4.83 -3.84 27.82
C LEU A 506 4.85 -5.30 27.37
N ILE A 507 3.93 -6.07 27.92
CA ILE A 507 3.78 -7.51 27.68
C ILE A 507 2.38 -7.74 27.13
N ALA A 508 2.27 -8.46 26.01
CA ALA A 508 1.01 -8.82 25.39
C ALA A 508 0.85 -10.34 25.33
N PHE A 509 -0.31 -10.85 25.75
CA PHE A 509 -0.63 -12.29 25.75
C PHE A 509 -2.15 -12.53 25.62
N PRO A 510 -2.61 -13.68 25.09
CA PRO A 510 -4.03 -13.99 24.99
C PRO A 510 -4.71 -14.11 26.36
N CYS A 511 -5.95 -13.61 26.47
CA CYS A 511 -6.75 -13.77 27.70
C CYS A 511 -7.43 -15.14 27.80
N CYS A 512 -7.67 -15.82 26.67
CA CYS A 512 -8.18 -17.18 26.63
C CYS A 512 -7.89 -17.84 25.27
N ASP A 513 -8.21 -19.12 25.16
CA ASP A 513 -8.01 -19.97 23.99
C ASP A 513 -9.25 -20.07 23.08
N VAL A 514 -10.33 -19.35 23.40
CA VAL A 514 -11.60 -19.35 22.64
C VAL A 514 -11.80 -18.04 21.89
N THR A 515 -11.53 -16.89 22.53
CA THR A 515 -11.74 -15.56 21.94
C THR A 515 -10.41 -14.89 21.60
N GLY A 516 -10.44 -13.95 20.66
CA GLY A 516 -9.24 -13.21 20.24
C GLY A 516 -8.96 -12.00 21.11
N ARG A 517 -9.10 -12.13 22.43
CA ARG A 517 -8.86 -11.05 23.40
C ARG A 517 -7.40 -11.08 23.86
N VAL A 518 -6.73 -9.93 23.88
CA VAL A 518 -5.31 -9.79 24.25
C VAL A 518 -5.17 -8.93 25.50
N ALA A 519 -4.55 -9.48 26.54
CA ALA A 519 -4.16 -8.76 27.74
C ALA A 519 -2.89 -7.94 27.48
N LEU A 520 -2.83 -6.77 28.10
CA LEU A 520 -1.65 -5.91 28.14
C LEU A 520 -1.20 -5.75 29.59
N PHE A 521 0.10 -5.85 29.84
CA PHE A 521 0.68 -5.72 31.18
C PHE A 521 1.94 -4.85 31.14
N ASP A 522 2.02 -3.87 32.02
CA ASP A 522 3.22 -3.06 32.22
C ASP A 522 4.17 -3.79 33.17
N GLY A 523 5.25 -4.38 32.62
CA GLY A 523 6.26 -5.09 33.38
C GLY A 523 7.18 -4.21 34.22
N LEU A 524 7.25 -2.90 33.95
CA LEU A 524 8.02 -1.96 34.77
C LEU A 524 7.26 -1.67 36.06
N HIS A 525 6.00 -1.25 35.93
CA HIS A 525 5.13 -0.85 37.04
C HIS A 525 4.29 -2.00 37.64
N LEU A 526 4.38 -3.21 37.07
CA LEU A 526 3.64 -4.41 37.47
C LEU A 526 2.12 -4.20 37.51
N LYS A 527 1.58 -3.60 36.45
CA LYS A 527 0.18 -3.21 36.38
C LYS A 527 -0.50 -3.75 35.13
N GLU A 528 -1.67 -4.33 35.31
CA GLU A 528 -2.55 -4.67 34.19
C GLU A 528 -3.07 -3.42 33.48
N MET A 529 -3.03 -3.46 32.16
CA MET A 529 -3.59 -2.47 31.27
C MET A 529 -4.90 -2.96 30.67
N ARG A 530 -5.61 -2.05 29.99
CA ARG A 530 -6.86 -2.37 29.31
C ARG A 530 -6.62 -3.47 28.25
N PRO A 531 -7.39 -4.58 28.26
CA PRO A 531 -7.27 -5.61 27.23
C PRO A 531 -7.85 -5.13 25.90
N ILE A 532 -7.33 -5.68 24.81
CA ILE A 532 -7.75 -5.41 23.43
C ILE A 532 -8.64 -6.55 22.92
N GLU A 533 -9.84 -6.20 22.44
CA GLU A 533 -10.74 -7.13 21.74
C GLU A 533 -10.28 -7.28 20.28
N ALA A 534 -9.26 -8.10 20.05
CA ALA A 534 -8.56 -8.11 18.77
C ALA A 534 -9.29 -8.93 17.69
N HIS A 535 -9.80 -10.12 18.01
CA HIS A 535 -10.47 -11.03 17.06
C HIS A 535 -11.63 -11.81 17.70
N ASN A 536 -12.52 -12.37 16.87
CA ASN A 536 -13.64 -13.21 17.35
C ASN A 536 -13.22 -14.67 17.62
N GLY A 537 -11.99 -15.04 17.27
CA GLY A 537 -11.44 -16.38 17.47
C GLY A 537 -10.00 -16.30 17.99
N PRO A 538 -9.42 -17.45 18.37
CA PRO A 538 -8.16 -17.52 19.12
C PRO A 538 -7.01 -16.82 18.41
N ILE A 539 -6.15 -16.16 19.17
CA ILE A 539 -4.95 -15.51 18.64
C ILE A 539 -3.95 -16.58 18.17
N ALA A 540 -3.36 -16.38 16.99
CA ALA A 540 -2.32 -17.23 16.43
C ALA A 540 -0.96 -16.53 16.33
N ALA A 541 -0.95 -15.21 16.16
CA ALA A 541 0.27 -14.41 16.17
C ALA A 541 -0.02 -13.02 16.74
N LEU A 542 0.94 -12.48 17.50
CA LEU A 542 0.92 -11.11 18.00
C LEU A 542 2.35 -10.56 18.03
N LYS A 543 2.51 -9.27 17.72
CA LYS A 543 3.82 -8.62 17.69
C LYS A 543 3.73 -7.13 18.02
N PHE A 544 4.56 -6.62 18.92
CA PHE A 544 4.74 -5.20 19.13
C PHE A 544 5.58 -4.57 18.01
N SER A 545 5.24 -3.34 17.65
CA SER A 545 6.13 -2.47 16.87
C SER A 545 7.39 -2.11 17.68
N PRO A 546 8.51 -1.76 17.00
CA PRO A 546 9.75 -1.34 17.66
C PRO A 546 9.56 -0.23 18.70
N SER A 547 8.68 0.75 18.45
CA SER A 547 8.41 1.83 19.41
C SER A 547 7.50 1.43 20.57
N GLY A 548 6.78 0.30 20.43
CA GLY A 548 5.81 -0.18 21.41
C GLY A 548 4.45 0.52 21.35
N ASP A 549 4.21 1.37 20.36
CA ASP A 549 2.95 2.13 20.25
C ASP A 549 1.87 1.35 19.48
N LEU A 550 2.27 0.40 18.64
CA LEU A 550 1.37 -0.48 17.89
C LEU A 550 1.54 -1.95 18.29
N LEU A 551 0.43 -2.69 18.29
CA LEU A 551 0.37 -4.14 18.43
C LEU A 551 -0.33 -4.76 17.22
N ALA A 552 0.39 -5.57 16.43
CA ALA A 552 -0.16 -6.38 15.36
C ALA A 552 -0.68 -7.72 15.92
N THR A 553 -1.81 -8.19 15.40
CA THR A 553 -2.47 -9.43 15.83
C THR A 553 -3.10 -10.17 14.65
N ALA A 554 -3.10 -11.50 14.70
CA ALA A 554 -3.81 -12.37 13.77
C ALA A 554 -4.47 -13.53 14.53
N SER A 555 -5.64 -13.97 14.06
CA SER A 555 -6.34 -15.16 14.58
C SER A 555 -5.86 -16.45 13.91
N ASP A 556 -6.26 -17.59 14.47
CA ASP A 556 -6.06 -18.95 13.91
C ASP A 556 -6.60 -19.13 12.49
N LYS A 557 -7.67 -18.43 12.16
CA LYS A 557 -8.24 -18.32 10.82
C LYS A 557 -7.32 -17.53 9.88
N GLY A 558 -6.57 -16.56 10.38
CA GLY A 558 -5.53 -15.79 9.68
C GLY A 558 -5.94 -15.15 8.35
N THR A 559 -7.24 -14.88 8.19
CA THR A 559 -7.80 -14.15 7.03
C THR A 559 -7.47 -12.65 7.09
N VAL A 560 -7.29 -12.14 8.30
CA VAL A 560 -7.14 -10.72 8.58
C VAL A 560 -6.03 -10.52 9.61
N ILE A 561 -5.24 -9.47 9.40
CA ILE A 561 -4.22 -9.00 10.34
C ILE A 561 -4.66 -7.61 10.81
N ARG A 562 -4.71 -7.39 12.11
CA ARG A 562 -5.19 -6.14 12.72
C ARG A 562 -4.08 -5.50 13.53
N LEU A 563 -3.96 -4.17 13.43
CA LEU A 563 -3.03 -3.39 14.24
C LEU A 563 -3.82 -2.50 15.17
N PHE A 564 -3.39 -2.42 16.42
CA PHE A 564 -4.02 -1.65 17.47
C PHE A 564 -3.03 -0.64 18.04
N ASP A 565 -3.53 0.55 18.37
CA ASP A 565 -2.83 1.50 19.22
C ASP A 565 -2.82 0.95 20.65
N VAL A 566 -1.65 0.88 21.27
CA VAL A 566 -1.44 0.21 22.55
C VAL A 566 -2.00 1.03 23.71
N ASP A 567 -1.98 2.35 23.61
CA ASP A 567 -2.43 3.24 24.69
C ASP A 567 -3.96 3.35 24.72
N THR A 568 -4.60 3.44 23.54
CA THR A 568 -6.06 3.58 23.43
C THR A 568 -6.78 2.25 23.33
N GLY A 569 -6.11 1.21 22.82
CA GLY A 569 -6.70 -0.07 22.43
C GLY A 569 -7.53 0.00 21.14
N THR A 570 -7.46 1.10 20.39
CA THR A 570 -8.26 1.28 19.16
C THR A 570 -7.59 0.61 17.96
N ARG A 571 -8.40 0.01 17.07
CA ARG A 571 -7.92 -0.62 15.84
C ARG A 571 -7.49 0.47 14.85
N VAL A 572 -6.22 0.49 14.48
CA VAL A 572 -5.61 1.46 13.55
C VAL A 572 -5.59 0.94 12.11
N PHE A 573 -5.25 -0.35 11.92
CA PHE A 573 -5.24 -0.98 10.59
C PHE A 573 -5.92 -2.33 10.58
N GLU A 574 -6.47 -2.69 9.42
CA GLU A 574 -6.97 -4.03 9.13
C GLU A 574 -6.59 -4.44 7.71
N PHE A 575 -5.67 -5.40 7.61
CA PHE A 575 -5.17 -5.92 6.35
C PHE A 575 -5.84 -7.25 6.03
N SER A 576 -6.24 -7.43 4.77
CA SER A 576 -6.68 -8.73 4.27
C SER A 576 -5.52 -9.45 3.58
N ARG A 577 -5.32 -10.72 3.91
CA ARG A 577 -4.41 -11.60 3.17
C ARG A 577 -4.97 -12.09 1.83
N GLY A 578 -6.18 -11.69 1.46
CA GLY A 578 -6.89 -12.15 0.27
C GLY A 578 -8.07 -13.08 0.60
N PHE A 579 -8.90 -13.36 -0.40
CA PHE A 579 -10.25 -13.91 -0.23
C PHE A 579 -10.35 -15.45 -0.24
N VAL A 580 -9.24 -16.19 -0.12
CA VAL A 580 -9.17 -17.53 -0.73
C VAL A 580 -9.16 -18.70 0.24
N ARG A 581 -8.42 -18.67 1.36
CA ARG A 581 -8.43 -19.74 2.38
C ARG A 581 -8.00 -19.19 3.75
N TYR A 582 -8.48 -19.84 4.82
CA TYR A 582 -7.89 -19.68 6.15
C TYR A 582 -6.43 -20.12 6.13
N ALA A 583 -5.56 -19.38 6.80
CA ALA A 583 -4.13 -19.67 6.81
C ALA A 583 -3.56 -19.37 8.18
N HIS A 584 -2.97 -20.39 8.82
CA HIS A 584 -2.29 -20.19 10.09
C HIS A 584 -1.10 -19.26 9.89
N ILE A 585 -1.09 -18.10 10.55
CA ILE A 585 0.02 -17.14 10.54
C ILE A 585 1.12 -17.68 11.44
N HIS A 586 2.34 -17.77 10.94
CA HIS A 586 3.49 -18.25 11.70
C HIS A 586 4.25 -17.11 12.36
N CYS A 587 4.39 -15.98 11.68
CA CYS A 587 5.14 -14.83 12.17
C CYS A 587 4.56 -13.52 11.67
N LEU A 588 4.68 -12.49 12.51
CA LEU A 588 4.45 -11.08 12.19
C LEU A 588 5.73 -10.33 12.56
N SER A 589 6.22 -9.45 11.69
CA SER A 589 7.41 -8.65 11.97
C SER A 589 7.29 -7.24 11.40
N PHE A 590 7.63 -6.23 12.19
CA PHE A 590 7.65 -4.83 11.75
C PHE A 590 9.02 -4.47 11.20
N SER A 591 9.07 -3.58 10.22
CA SER A 591 10.31 -2.87 9.88
C SER A 591 10.74 -1.98 11.03
N ALA A 592 12.05 -1.70 11.15
CA ALA A 592 12.60 -0.89 12.24
C ALA A 592 11.99 0.52 12.33
N ASP A 593 11.62 1.09 11.18
CA ASP A 593 10.93 2.38 11.05
C ASP A 593 9.40 2.29 11.23
N SER A 594 8.85 1.09 11.46
CA SER A 594 7.41 0.82 11.57
C SER A 594 6.58 1.27 10.37
N ARG A 595 7.19 1.40 9.18
CA ARG A 595 6.49 1.69 7.91
C ARG A 595 5.94 0.44 7.25
N TYR A 596 6.51 -0.74 7.54
CA TYR A 596 6.09 -1.99 6.94
C TYR A 596 5.83 -3.07 7.99
N LEU A 597 4.93 -3.98 7.65
CA LEU A 597 4.66 -5.20 8.40
C LEU A 597 4.79 -6.39 7.45
N ALA A 598 5.56 -7.40 7.84
CA ALA A 598 5.68 -8.67 7.13
C ALA A 598 4.88 -9.76 7.86
N SER A 599 4.34 -10.71 7.10
CA SER A 599 3.70 -11.91 7.64
C SER A 599 4.06 -13.16 6.85
N THR A 600 4.34 -14.25 7.56
CA THR A 600 4.52 -15.59 6.99
C THR A 600 3.39 -16.52 7.44
N SER A 601 3.12 -17.57 6.69
CA SER A 601 1.99 -18.45 6.98
C SER A 601 2.14 -19.86 6.41
N SER A 602 1.29 -20.76 6.90
CA SER A 602 1.15 -22.16 6.47
C SER A 602 0.85 -22.37 5.00
N THR A 603 0.44 -21.33 4.26
CA THR A 603 0.28 -21.41 2.80
C THR A 603 1.61 -21.27 2.04
N GLY A 604 2.74 -21.21 2.74
CA GLY A 604 4.07 -21.05 2.11
C GLY A 604 4.20 -19.68 1.44
N THR A 605 3.65 -18.62 2.04
CA THR A 605 3.68 -17.27 1.45
C THR A 605 4.14 -16.24 2.46
N LEU A 606 4.97 -15.31 1.99
CA LEU A 606 5.39 -14.08 2.62
C LEU A 606 4.57 -12.93 2.05
N HIS A 607 3.99 -12.09 2.92
CA HIS A 607 3.25 -10.88 2.54
C HIS A 607 3.82 -9.67 3.26
N LEU A 608 3.93 -8.54 2.55
CA LEU A 608 4.37 -7.26 3.08
C LEU A 608 3.23 -6.24 2.99
N TYR A 609 3.00 -5.50 4.07
CA TYR A 609 2.00 -4.46 4.20
C TYR A 609 2.66 -3.12 4.47
N GLU A 610 2.13 -2.07 3.86
CA GLU A 610 2.55 -0.70 4.11
C GLU A 610 1.65 -0.05 5.16
N LEU A 611 2.26 0.67 6.09
CA LEU A 611 1.63 1.36 7.20
C LEU A 611 1.69 2.87 6.94
N ASP A 612 0.75 3.38 6.16
CA ASP A 612 0.67 4.81 5.79
C ASP A 612 0.35 5.68 7.02
N SER A 613 1.19 6.68 7.26
CA SER A 613 1.12 7.61 8.39
C SER A 613 -0.20 8.40 8.46
N ARG A 614 -0.90 8.60 7.33
CA ARG A 614 -2.17 9.34 7.25
C ARG A 614 -3.35 8.64 7.94
N PHE A 615 -3.31 7.31 8.11
CA PHE A 615 -4.40 6.55 8.74
C PHE A 615 -4.31 6.48 10.27
N ARG A 616 -3.17 6.86 10.86
CA ARG A 616 -3.02 7.03 12.33
C ARG A 616 -3.87 8.18 12.88
N GLU A 617 -4.37 9.05 12.02
CA GLU A 617 -5.10 10.28 12.37
C GLU A 617 -6.60 10.07 12.58
N MET A 618 -7.24 9.18 11.82
CA MET A 618 -8.69 8.92 11.95
C MET A 618 -9.06 8.16 13.24
N GLY A 619 -8.12 7.41 13.82
CA GLY A 619 -8.33 6.64 15.05
C GLY A 619 -8.22 7.44 16.35
N ASN A 620 -7.88 8.73 16.28
CA ASN A 620 -7.61 9.56 17.46
C ASN A 620 -8.54 10.78 17.64
N THR A 621 -9.59 10.89 16.82
CA THR A 621 -10.66 11.90 16.96
C THR A 621 -11.71 11.59 18.05
N GLU A 622 -11.41 10.68 18.98
CA GLU A 622 -12.33 10.28 20.07
C GLU A 622 -12.34 11.20 21.31
N ARG A 623 -11.80 12.43 21.26
CA ARG A 623 -11.63 13.25 22.49
C ARG A 623 -12.37 14.59 22.59
N GLU A 624 -13.28 14.93 21.66
CA GLU A 624 -14.20 16.05 21.89
C GLU A 624 -15.65 15.66 21.57
N GLU A 625 -16.45 15.46 22.62
CA GLU A 625 -17.89 15.26 22.51
C GLU A 625 -18.58 16.55 22.06
N SER A 626 -18.70 16.69 20.74
CA SER A 626 -19.66 17.57 20.08
C SER A 626 -20.91 16.78 19.70
N LEU A 627 -22.09 17.38 19.83
CA LEU A 627 -23.41 16.82 19.47
C LEU A 627 -23.52 16.28 18.03
N ILE A 628 -22.56 16.59 17.15
CA ILE A 628 -22.44 16.09 15.77
C ILE A 628 -21.79 14.67 15.74
N SER A 629 -21.06 14.30 16.79
CA SER A 629 -20.38 12.99 16.95
C SER A 629 -21.37 11.84 17.24
N SER A 630 -22.52 12.11 17.88
CA SER A 630 -23.50 11.04 18.18
C SER A 630 -24.20 10.50 16.93
N TYR A 631 -24.47 11.36 15.95
CA TYR A 631 -25.07 10.97 14.67
C TYR A 631 -24.08 10.23 13.75
N THR A 632 -22.81 10.62 13.78
CA THR A 632 -21.75 9.95 13.01
C THR A 632 -21.36 8.61 13.64
N ASN A 633 -21.22 8.50 14.96
CA ASN A 633 -20.97 7.22 15.64
C ASN A 633 -22.15 6.24 15.55
N TYR A 634 -23.40 6.73 15.51
CA TYR A 634 -24.57 5.90 15.24
C TYR A 634 -24.55 5.33 13.80
N PHE A 635 -24.13 6.15 12.82
CA PHE A 635 -23.93 5.71 11.44
C PHE A 635 -22.74 4.75 11.30
N TRP A 636 -21.63 4.96 12.02
CA TRP A 636 -20.43 4.12 11.95
C TRP A 636 -20.62 2.74 12.61
N LYS A 637 -21.31 2.66 13.77
CA LYS A 637 -21.67 1.37 14.39
C LYS A 637 -22.67 0.56 13.57
N GLN A 638 -23.59 1.21 12.86
CA GLN A 638 -24.48 0.51 11.93
C GLN A 638 -23.75 0.09 10.65
N THR A 639 -22.84 0.91 10.12
CA THR A 639 -22.10 0.58 8.88
C THR A 639 -20.95 -0.41 9.07
N GLU A 640 -20.41 -0.60 10.28
CA GLU A 640 -19.44 -1.67 10.58
C GLU A 640 -19.98 -3.09 10.32
N HIS A 641 -21.31 -3.28 10.41
CA HIS A 641 -21.96 -4.55 10.05
C HIS A 641 -22.22 -4.71 8.54
N TYR A 642 -22.11 -3.63 7.76
CA TYR A 642 -22.48 -3.60 6.33
C TYR A 642 -21.33 -3.21 5.39
N MET A 643 -20.10 -2.99 5.87
CA MET A 643 -18.95 -2.79 4.99
C MET A 643 -18.56 -4.11 4.28
N PRO A 644 -18.68 -4.20 2.94
CA PRO A 644 -18.19 -5.34 2.20
C PRO A 644 -16.67 -5.41 2.37
N ALA A 645 -16.10 -6.61 2.38
CA ALA A 645 -14.66 -6.86 2.54
C ALA A 645 -13.73 -6.24 1.45
N VAL A 646 -14.27 -5.38 0.57
CA VAL A 646 -13.65 -4.76 -0.60
C VAL A 646 -12.75 -3.56 -0.27
N VAL A 647 -12.87 -2.93 0.91
CA VAL A 647 -12.07 -1.75 1.30
C VAL A 647 -10.98 -2.08 2.33
N ARG A 648 -10.47 -3.32 2.36
CA ARG A 648 -9.31 -3.66 3.21
C ARG A 648 -8.05 -3.60 2.36
N PRO A 649 -7.05 -2.76 2.72
CA PRO A 649 -5.78 -2.75 2.00
C PRO A 649 -5.16 -4.16 2.01
N LYS A 650 -4.76 -4.61 0.82
CA LYS A 650 -4.07 -5.90 0.62
C LYS A 650 -2.57 -5.73 0.82
N SER A 651 -1.83 -6.84 0.90
CA SER A 651 -0.37 -6.81 0.90
C SER A 651 0.15 -6.09 -0.34
N ILE A 652 1.08 -5.16 -0.16
CA ILE A 652 1.70 -4.38 -1.24
C ILE A 652 2.71 -5.21 -2.03
N ALA A 653 3.31 -6.22 -1.41
CA ALA A 653 4.17 -7.19 -2.07
C ALA A 653 4.00 -8.59 -1.47
N SER A 654 4.29 -9.62 -2.27
CA SER A 654 4.27 -11.00 -1.78
C SER A 654 5.29 -11.90 -2.48
N ALA A 655 5.69 -12.98 -1.81
CA ALA A 655 6.50 -14.05 -2.37
C ALA A 655 6.01 -15.42 -1.87
N SER A 656 6.27 -16.45 -2.68
CA SER A 656 6.09 -17.85 -2.26
C SER A 656 7.39 -18.38 -1.67
N LEU A 657 7.31 -19.04 -0.52
CA LEU A 657 8.43 -19.71 0.14
C LEU A 657 8.55 -21.13 -0.40
N PHE A 658 9.75 -21.52 -0.84
CA PHE A 658 10.02 -22.85 -1.38
C PHE A 658 10.38 -23.84 -0.26
N THR A 659 9.44 -24.09 0.65
CA THR A 659 9.61 -24.98 1.82
C THR A 659 8.77 -26.25 1.68
N SER A 660 9.03 -27.27 2.50
CA SER A 660 8.17 -28.45 2.61
C SER A 660 6.75 -28.06 3.04
N GLN A 661 5.77 -28.88 2.64
CA GLN A 661 4.39 -28.73 3.09
C GLN A 661 4.35 -28.74 4.63
N ASP A 662 3.66 -27.77 5.23
CA ASP A 662 3.54 -27.54 6.68
C ASP A 662 4.79 -27.04 7.44
N ALA A 663 5.88 -26.67 6.76
CA ALA A 663 7.02 -26.03 7.42
C ALA A 663 6.64 -24.66 7.99
N ALA A 664 6.83 -24.48 9.31
CA ALA A 664 6.65 -23.18 9.94
C ALA A 664 7.81 -22.25 9.55
N SER A 665 7.53 -20.94 9.47
CA SER A 665 8.51 -19.94 9.05
C SER A 665 8.42 -18.67 9.86
N ILE A 666 9.58 -18.09 10.16
CA ILE A 666 9.73 -16.79 10.80
C ILE A 666 10.29 -15.79 9.81
N CYS A 667 9.96 -14.51 9.96
CA CYS A 667 10.49 -13.45 9.13
C CYS A 667 10.93 -12.24 9.94
N THR A 668 11.86 -11.47 9.40
CA THR A 668 12.22 -10.15 9.92
C THR A 668 12.68 -9.21 8.81
N PHE A 669 12.71 -7.92 9.10
CA PHE A 669 13.30 -6.92 8.22
C PHE A 669 14.77 -6.69 8.58
N ARG A 670 15.55 -6.35 7.55
CA ARG A 670 16.88 -5.80 7.71
C ARG A 670 17.12 -4.68 6.70
N ALA A 671 17.59 -3.54 7.17
CA ALA A 671 18.06 -2.47 6.29
C ALA A 671 19.57 -2.61 6.06
N VAL A 672 20.01 -2.60 4.79
CA VAL A 672 21.44 -2.51 4.40
C VAL A 672 21.53 -1.48 3.28
N ASP A 673 22.40 -0.48 3.42
CA ASP A 673 22.60 0.62 2.46
C ASP A 673 21.29 1.26 1.96
N GLY A 674 20.36 1.53 2.90
CA GLY A 674 19.08 2.16 2.57
C GLY A 674 18.04 1.25 1.91
N LYS A 675 18.40 0.01 1.56
CA LYS A 675 17.49 -1.00 1.02
C LYS A 675 16.90 -1.87 2.11
N GLN A 676 15.62 -2.20 1.98
CA GLN A 676 14.91 -3.09 2.90
C GLN A 676 14.95 -4.52 2.36
N PHE A 677 15.48 -5.43 3.17
CA PHE A 677 15.49 -6.86 2.93
C PHE A 677 14.51 -7.55 3.88
N VAL A 678 13.80 -8.55 3.37
CA VAL A 678 12.97 -9.43 4.20
C VAL A 678 13.67 -10.77 4.30
N LEU A 679 14.09 -11.12 5.51
CA LEU A 679 14.78 -12.35 5.82
C LEU A 679 13.75 -13.37 6.30
N VAL A 680 13.79 -14.60 5.79
CA VAL A 680 12.86 -15.67 6.18
C VAL A 680 13.63 -16.92 6.51
N ALA A 681 13.35 -17.53 7.68
CA ALA A 681 13.89 -18.83 8.07
C ALA A 681 12.74 -19.82 8.30
N SER A 682 12.93 -21.08 7.90
CA SER A 682 11.91 -22.12 8.02
C SER A 682 12.38 -23.33 8.83
N THR A 683 11.45 -24.06 9.43
CA THR A 683 11.73 -25.20 10.32
C THR A 683 12.32 -26.40 9.61
N ASP A 684 12.16 -26.51 8.29
CA ASP A 684 12.80 -27.50 7.42
C ASP A 684 14.23 -27.10 7.00
N GLY A 685 14.75 -26.00 7.56
CA GLY A 685 16.16 -25.62 7.48
C GLY A 685 16.51 -24.73 6.28
N TYR A 686 15.56 -23.99 5.71
CA TYR A 686 15.88 -22.99 4.68
C TYR A 686 15.97 -21.57 5.25
N PHE A 687 16.86 -20.78 4.67
CA PHE A 687 16.98 -19.34 4.91
C PHE A 687 16.91 -18.62 3.57
N PHE A 688 16.06 -17.59 3.48
CA PHE A 688 15.79 -16.81 2.27
C PHE A 688 16.05 -15.33 2.53
N VAL A 689 16.67 -14.66 1.56
CA VAL A 689 16.83 -13.20 1.54
C VAL A 689 16.05 -12.64 0.36
N TYR A 690 15.02 -11.86 0.67
CA TYR A 690 14.24 -11.13 -0.33
C TYR A 690 14.60 -9.66 -0.35
N GLU A 691 14.80 -9.09 -1.53
CA GLU A 691 14.85 -7.64 -1.72
C GLU A 691 13.43 -7.11 -1.92
N PHE A 692 13.08 -6.07 -1.17
CA PHE A 692 11.87 -5.29 -1.39
C PHE A 692 12.22 -3.99 -2.09
N THR A 693 11.69 -3.81 -3.30
CA THR A 693 11.75 -2.55 -4.05
C THR A 693 10.40 -1.85 -3.92
N GLU A 694 10.41 -0.62 -3.41
CA GLU A 694 9.20 0.18 -3.25
C GLU A 694 8.49 0.37 -4.61
N GLY A 695 7.17 0.18 -4.63
CA GLY A 695 6.36 0.17 -5.86
C GLY A 695 6.34 -1.15 -6.64
N SER A 696 7.18 -2.13 -6.31
CA SER A 696 7.10 -3.48 -6.88
C SER A 696 6.12 -4.36 -6.10
N PRO A 697 5.16 -5.04 -6.77
CA PRO A 697 4.27 -6.00 -6.12
C PRO A 697 4.94 -7.36 -5.82
N VAL A 698 6.21 -7.52 -6.21
CA VAL A 698 6.96 -8.77 -6.10
C VAL A 698 8.17 -8.57 -5.18
N LEU A 699 8.35 -9.49 -4.24
CA LEU A 699 9.58 -9.62 -3.45
C LEU A 699 10.58 -10.48 -4.23
N THR A 700 11.74 -9.92 -4.55
CA THR A 700 12.75 -10.60 -5.36
C THR A 700 13.60 -11.48 -4.47
N LEU A 701 13.57 -12.80 -4.68
CA LEU A 701 14.48 -13.71 -3.98
C LEU A 701 15.90 -13.48 -4.48
N LEU A 702 16.80 -13.06 -3.60
CA LEU A 702 18.21 -12.85 -3.92
C LEU A 702 19.05 -14.08 -3.62
N GLN A 703 18.86 -14.66 -2.44
CA GLN A 703 19.73 -15.72 -1.93
C GLN A 703 18.93 -16.74 -1.11
N GLN A 704 19.34 -18.00 -1.19
CA GLN A 704 18.77 -19.12 -0.45
C GLN A 704 19.90 -20.00 0.11
N TRP A 705 19.78 -20.39 1.38
CA TRP A 705 20.71 -21.29 2.06
C TRP A 705 19.96 -22.46 2.70
N ARG A 706 20.69 -23.56 2.93
CA ARG A 706 20.26 -24.65 3.79
C ARG A 706 21.07 -24.63 5.09
N ILE A 707 20.38 -24.46 6.21
CA ILE A 707 20.92 -24.48 7.56
C ILE A 707 21.16 -25.94 7.97
N GLY A 708 22.42 -26.35 8.23
CA GLY A 708 22.75 -27.73 8.60
C GLY A 708 24.24 -28.12 8.53
N ASP A 709 24.56 -29.37 8.89
CA ASP A 709 25.87 -29.92 9.32
C ASP A 709 27.10 -29.77 8.39
N LYS A 710 26.97 -29.16 7.20
CA LYS A 710 28.08 -28.95 6.26
C LYS A 710 28.22 -27.49 5.82
N GLY A 711 28.12 -26.54 6.75
CA GLY A 711 28.53 -25.15 6.54
C GLY A 711 27.92 -24.51 5.28
N GLY A 712 26.65 -24.09 5.36
CA GLY A 712 25.99 -23.18 4.41
C GLY A 712 26.49 -23.23 2.96
N GLU A 713 26.23 -24.32 2.23
CA GLU A 713 26.46 -24.34 0.79
C GLU A 713 25.53 -23.31 0.12
N LYS A 714 26.14 -22.36 -0.59
CA LYS A 714 25.45 -21.36 -1.41
C LYS A 714 24.96 -22.07 -2.67
N ASN A 715 23.65 -22.19 -2.85
CA ASN A 715 23.11 -22.66 -4.11
C ASN A 715 23.12 -21.49 -5.10
N ASP A 716 24.03 -21.50 -6.07
CA ASP A 716 24.00 -20.53 -7.17
C ASP A 716 22.72 -20.73 -7.98
N PHE A 717 22.04 -19.61 -8.29
CA PHE A 717 20.75 -19.58 -9.00
C PHE A 717 20.83 -20.24 -10.40
N ALA A 718 22.05 -20.42 -10.94
CA ALA A 718 22.32 -21.10 -12.21
C ALA A 718 22.17 -22.63 -12.12
N ASP A 719 22.45 -23.24 -10.96
CA ASP A 719 22.44 -24.71 -10.82
C ASP A 719 21.03 -25.28 -10.63
N ILE A 720 20.09 -24.46 -10.10
CA ILE A 720 18.68 -24.83 -9.94
C ILE A 720 17.96 -24.92 -11.30
N LEU A 721 18.43 -24.18 -12.32
CA LEU A 721 17.99 -24.39 -13.70
C LEU A 721 18.65 -25.64 -14.32
N SER A 722 19.84 -26.04 -13.87
CA SER A 722 20.55 -27.21 -14.43
C SER A 722 20.02 -28.56 -13.92
N GLU A 723 19.60 -28.66 -12.66
CA GLU A 723 19.16 -29.94 -12.05
C GLU A 723 17.71 -30.33 -12.37
N ARG A 724 16.96 -29.50 -13.12
CA ARG A 724 15.71 -29.92 -13.77
C ARG A 724 15.83 -30.12 -15.29
N HIS A 725 17.01 -29.86 -15.87
CA HIS A 725 17.32 -30.22 -17.26
C HIS A 725 17.95 -31.62 -17.41
N SER A 726 18.31 -32.30 -16.32
CA SER A 726 19.02 -33.59 -16.32
C SER A 726 18.15 -34.85 -16.14
N LEU A 727 16.82 -34.74 -16.20
CA LEU A 727 15.91 -35.91 -16.33
C LEU A 727 15.37 -36.12 -17.75
N ALA A 728 15.90 -35.40 -18.75
CA ALA A 728 15.47 -35.50 -20.14
C ALA A 728 16.60 -35.86 -21.12
N LEU A 729 17.57 -36.69 -20.75
CA LEU A 729 18.58 -37.21 -21.68
C LEU A 729 19.02 -38.63 -21.29
N MET A 730 18.23 -39.64 -21.67
CA MET A 730 18.74 -40.99 -21.93
C MET A 730 18.30 -41.44 -23.33
N HIS A 731 19.28 -41.91 -24.11
CA HIS A 731 19.22 -42.21 -25.53
C HIS A 731 18.10 -43.18 -25.98
N PHE A 732 17.53 -42.90 -27.15
CA PHE A 732 17.14 -43.91 -28.14
C PHE A 732 17.60 -43.47 -29.55
N PRO A 733 18.10 -44.40 -30.40
CA PRO A 733 18.63 -44.06 -31.71
C PRO A 733 17.53 -43.88 -32.76
N SER A 734 17.82 -42.97 -33.70
CA SER A 734 17.31 -42.83 -35.07
C SER A 734 16.09 -43.66 -35.51
N CYS A 735 14.97 -43.00 -35.83
CA CYS A 735 14.24 -43.23 -37.09
C CYS A 735 13.12 -42.20 -37.34
N GLY A 736 13.00 -41.72 -38.58
CA GLY A 736 11.70 -41.39 -39.21
C GLY A 736 11.11 -39.98 -38.98
N ARG A 737 11.19 -39.14 -40.02
CA ARG A 737 10.38 -37.92 -40.18
C ARG A 737 8.88 -38.25 -40.21
N SER A 738 8.07 -37.58 -39.39
CA SER A 738 6.72 -37.14 -39.78
C SER A 738 6.37 -35.82 -39.09
N LEU A 739 5.72 -34.91 -39.83
CA LEU A 739 5.28 -33.61 -39.31
C LEU A 739 4.17 -33.82 -38.28
N PHE A 740 4.40 -33.37 -37.04
CA PHE A 740 3.35 -33.20 -36.03
C PHE A 740 3.27 -31.73 -35.61
N ARG A 741 2.09 -31.12 -35.82
CA ARG A 741 1.70 -29.83 -35.24
C ARG A 741 1.64 -30.00 -33.72
N ARG A 742 2.62 -29.45 -33.00
CA ARG A 742 2.65 -29.47 -31.52
C ARG A 742 1.90 -28.27 -30.95
N PHE A 743 1.08 -28.52 -29.94
CA PHE A 743 0.52 -27.52 -29.04
C PHE A 743 1.64 -26.69 -28.41
N SER A 744 1.59 -25.37 -28.59
CA SER A 744 2.28 -24.45 -27.69
C SER A 744 1.40 -24.24 -26.46
N THR A 745 1.65 -25.00 -25.40
CA THR A 745 1.12 -24.73 -24.04
C THR A 745 1.83 -23.54 -23.36
N GLY A 746 2.74 -22.87 -24.06
CA GLY A 746 3.51 -21.74 -23.58
C GLY A 746 2.75 -20.40 -23.62
N SER A 747 1.60 -20.28 -22.94
CA SER A 747 1.08 -18.98 -22.50
C SER A 747 -0.04 -19.04 -21.44
N VAL A 748 -0.11 -20.09 -20.61
CA VAL A 748 -0.92 -20.05 -19.37
C VAL A 748 -0.05 -19.50 -18.23
N PHE A 749 0.59 -18.35 -18.46
CA PHE A 749 1.16 -17.56 -17.37
C PHE A 749 -0.01 -16.91 -16.61
N ARG A 750 -0.01 -17.03 -15.28
CA ARG A 750 -1.08 -16.62 -14.33
C ARG A 750 -1.87 -15.39 -14.81
N ARG A 751 -3.03 -15.61 -15.45
CA ARG A 751 -4.08 -14.60 -15.58
C ARG A 751 -4.65 -14.39 -14.18
N SER A 752 -4.16 -13.37 -13.49
CA SER A 752 -4.45 -13.10 -12.09
C SER A 752 -5.94 -12.74 -11.91
N THR A 753 -6.76 -13.68 -11.44
CA THR A 753 -8.06 -13.35 -10.86
C THR A 753 -7.87 -12.96 -9.39
N PHE A 754 -8.37 -11.79 -8.99
CA PHE A 754 -8.15 -11.15 -7.69
C PHE A 754 -8.71 -11.90 -6.46
N ILE A 755 -9.43 -13.00 -6.70
CA ILE A 755 -10.08 -13.86 -5.74
C ILE A 755 -9.76 -15.28 -6.20
N GLY A 756 -8.82 -15.92 -5.52
CA GLY A 756 -8.69 -17.38 -5.45
C GLY A 756 -9.01 -18.10 -6.73
N GLY A 757 -7.99 -18.27 -7.57
CA GLY A 757 -8.09 -19.03 -8.81
C GLY A 757 -8.91 -20.31 -8.61
N ASP A 758 -9.65 -20.68 -9.64
CA ASP A 758 -10.37 -21.95 -9.70
C ASP A 758 -9.49 -23.04 -9.10
N LYS A 759 -9.99 -23.75 -8.08
CA LYS A 759 -9.21 -24.78 -7.36
C LYS A 759 -8.58 -25.79 -8.33
N TYR A 760 -9.18 -25.94 -9.51
CA TYR A 760 -8.71 -26.71 -10.64
C TYR A 760 -9.12 -26.02 -11.94
N VAL A 761 -8.17 -25.49 -12.71
CA VAL A 761 -8.45 -25.20 -14.13
C VAL A 761 -8.50 -26.56 -14.84
N ARG A 762 -9.67 -26.97 -15.33
CA ARG A 762 -9.96 -28.27 -15.96
C ARG A 762 -9.26 -28.48 -17.33
N ILE A 763 -7.95 -28.25 -17.39
CA ILE A 763 -7.07 -28.43 -18.57
C ILE A 763 -6.22 -29.70 -18.42
N HIS A 764 -5.67 -29.98 -17.24
CA HIS A 764 -4.82 -31.17 -17.07
C HIS A 764 -5.67 -32.45 -17.16
N PRO A 765 -5.30 -33.45 -17.99
CA PRO A 765 -6.04 -34.70 -18.09
C PRO A 765 -6.12 -35.42 -16.74
N ILE A 766 -7.26 -36.03 -16.43
CA ILE A 766 -7.44 -36.87 -15.24
C ILE A 766 -7.10 -38.32 -15.63
N ALA A 767 -6.01 -38.84 -15.05
CA ALA A 767 -5.56 -40.19 -15.32
C ALA A 767 -6.67 -41.22 -15.03
N GLY A 768 -6.98 -42.08 -16.01
CA GLY A 768 -7.96 -43.15 -15.88
C GLY A 768 -9.43 -42.73 -15.96
N LYS A 769 -9.77 -41.42 -15.95
CA LYS A 769 -11.15 -40.95 -16.12
C LYS A 769 -11.46 -40.70 -17.59
N LYS A 770 -12.56 -41.27 -18.07
CA LYS A 770 -13.16 -40.98 -19.37
C LYS A 770 -14.65 -40.63 -19.17
N PRO A 771 -15.20 -39.74 -20.00
CA PRO A 771 -16.63 -39.41 -19.95
C PRO A 771 -17.49 -40.59 -20.38
N LYS A 772 -18.70 -40.69 -19.82
CA LYS A 772 -19.74 -41.62 -20.30
C LYS A 772 -20.29 -41.06 -21.61
N ILE A 773 -19.96 -41.71 -22.73
CA ILE A 773 -20.54 -41.37 -24.03
C ILE A 773 -21.92 -42.02 -24.12
N THR A 774 -22.96 -41.23 -24.39
CA THR A 774 -24.34 -41.69 -24.40
C THR A 774 -25.22 -40.87 -25.34
N ASP A 775 -26.44 -41.35 -25.61
CA ASP A 775 -27.46 -40.59 -26.32
C ASP A 775 -28.08 -39.49 -25.43
N LEU A 776 -28.85 -38.59 -26.06
CA LEU A 776 -29.48 -37.47 -25.37
C LEU A 776 -30.44 -37.92 -24.25
N LYS A 777 -31.12 -39.07 -24.42
CA LYS A 777 -32.13 -39.56 -23.47
C LYS A 777 -31.51 -39.97 -22.14
N ASN A 778 -30.35 -40.61 -22.16
CA ASN A 778 -29.68 -41.15 -20.98
C ASN A 778 -28.60 -40.21 -20.40
N ALA A 779 -28.59 -38.95 -20.82
CA ALA A 779 -27.56 -37.98 -20.42
C ALA A 779 -27.81 -37.36 -19.02
N PHE A 780 -29.05 -37.42 -18.52
CA PHE A 780 -29.52 -36.65 -17.37
C PHE A 780 -29.67 -37.47 -16.08
N ASP A 781 -29.12 -38.70 -16.03
CA ASP A 781 -29.23 -39.61 -14.87
C ASP A 781 -28.74 -39.01 -13.54
N ALA A 782 -27.93 -37.94 -13.57
CA ALA A 782 -27.44 -37.24 -12.39
C ALA A 782 -28.38 -36.12 -11.90
N VAL A 783 -29.33 -35.66 -12.72
CA VAL A 783 -30.22 -34.54 -12.41
C VAL A 783 -31.27 -34.94 -11.37
N ARG A 784 -31.49 -34.10 -10.36
CA ARG A 784 -32.45 -34.30 -9.27
C ARG A 784 -33.35 -33.07 -9.10
N SER A 785 -34.45 -33.26 -8.38
CA SER A 785 -35.30 -32.15 -7.95
C SER A 785 -34.51 -31.20 -7.05
N GLY A 786 -34.67 -29.90 -7.24
CA GLY A 786 -33.94 -28.87 -6.50
C GLY A 786 -32.60 -28.47 -7.11
N ASP A 787 -32.14 -29.14 -8.18
CA ASP A 787 -30.83 -28.87 -8.77
C ASP A 787 -30.72 -27.46 -9.37
N ASN A 788 -29.56 -26.86 -9.17
CA ASN A 788 -29.14 -25.65 -9.86
C ASN A 788 -28.29 -26.02 -11.07
N ILE A 789 -28.75 -25.63 -12.25
CA ILE A 789 -28.17 -26.04 -13.53
C ILE A 789 -27.73 -24.81 -14.30
N TYR A 790 -26.48 -24.80 -14.77
CA TYR A 790 -25.98 -23.76 -15.67
C TYR A 790 -26.12 -24.15 -17.14
N VAL A 791 -26.42 -23.18 -18.01
CA VAL A 791 -26.58 -23.37 -19.46
C VAL A 791 -25.62 -22.44 -20.22
N HIS A 792 -24.84 -23.02 -21.14
CA HIS A 792 -23.97 -22.26 -22.03
C HIS A 792 -24.76 -21.26 -22.91
N SER A 793 -24.22 -20.06 -23.12
CA SER A 793 -24.95 -18.92 -23.67
C SER A 793 -24.75 -18.70 -25.18
N LEU A 794 -25.61 -17.87 -25.77
CA LEU A 794 -25.58 -17.37 -27.15
C LEU A 794 -25.48 -18.48 -28.20
N ALA A 795 -24.55 -18.36 -29.16
CA ALA A 795 -24.33 -19.33 -30.22
C ALA A 795 -24.02 -20.75 -29.70
N ALA A 796 -23.54 -20.86 -28.46
CA ALA A 796 -23.23 -22.11 -27.82
C ALA A 796 -24.41 -22.71 -27.03
N THR A 797 -25.59 -22.09 -27.01
CA THR A 797 -26.78 -22.63 -26.31
C THR A 797 -27.10 -24.06 -26.76
N PRO A 798 -26.98 -25.07 -25.87
CA PRO A 798 -27.16 -26.47 -26.25
C PRO A 798 -28.65 -26.83 -26.23
N THR A 799 -29.41 -26.32 -27.21
CA THR A 799 -30.86 -26.52 -27.26
C THR A 799 -31.30 -28.00 -27.27
N PRO A 800 -30.56 -28.95 -27.88
CA PRO A 800 -30.86 -30.38 -27.70
C PRO A 800 -30.77 -30.82 -26.23
N LEU A 801 -29.72 -30.42 -25.49
CA LEU A 801 -29.60 -30.74 -24.06
C LEU A 801 -30.72 -30.10 -23.24
N LEU A 802 -31.10 -28.85 -23.54
CA LEU A 802 -32.21 -28.19 -22.86
C LEU A 802 -33.52 -28.95 -23.04
N LYS A 803 -33.80 -29.40 -24.28
CA LYS A 803 -34.98 -30.23 -24.56
C LYS A 803 -34.94 -31.55 -23.81
N GLY A 804 -33.81 -32.25 -23.88
CA GLY A 804 -33.62 -33.52 -23.16
C GLY A 804 -33.80 -33.37 -21.65
N LEU A 805 -33.31 -32.27 -21.06
CA LEU A 805 -33.50 -31.95 -19.64
C LEU A 805 -34.99 -31.77 -19.30
N VAL A 806 -35.74 -31.02 -20.11
CA VAL A 806 -37.18 -30.80 -19.91
C VAL A 806 -37.94 -32.13 -19.99
N ASP A 807 -37.65 -32.95 -21.00
CA ASP A 807 -38.30 -34.24 -21.19
C ASP A 807 -37.96 -35.19 -20.02
N HIS A 808 -36.69 -35.25 -19.60
CA HIS A 808 -36.25 -36.04 -18.45
C HIS A 808 -36.92 -35.60 -17.14
N ALA A 809 -37.01 -34.29 -16.88
CA ALA A 809 -37.65 -33.76 -15.69
C ALA A 809 -39.16 -34.11 -15.63
N ARG A 810 -39.84 -34.10 -16.77
CA ARG A 810 -41.25 -34.50 -16.88
C ARG A 810 -41.43 -36.01 -16.69
N GLU A 811 -40.65 -36.82 -17.40
CA GLU A 811 -40.74 -38.29 -17.32
C GLU A 811 -40.47 -38.82 -15.91
N ASN A 812 -39.56 -38.18 -15.16
CA ASN A 812 -39.17 -38.58 -13.81
C ASN A 812 -39.87 -37.78 -12.71
N SER A 813 -40.86 -36.94 -13.06
CA SER A 813 -41.60 -36.09 -12.09
C SER A 813 -40.70 -35.26 -11.17
N LEU A 814 -39.61 -34.71 -11.73
CA LEU A 814 -38.72 -33.81 -11.00
C LEU A 814 -39.37 -32.43 -10.79
N SER A 815 -38.90 -31.68 -9.81
CA SER A 815 -39.44 -30.35 -9.48
C SER A 815 -38.39 -29.43 -8.87
N ASN A 816 -38.69 -28.13 -8.83
CA ASN A 816 -37.83 -27.10 -8.22
C ASN A 816 -36.42 -27.00 -8.83
N ILE A 817 -36.24 -27.38 -10.09
CA ILE A 817 -34.96 -27.20 -10.79
C ILE A 817 -34.82 -25.73 -11.17
N THR A 818 -33.63 -25.15 -10.94
CA THR A 818 -33.34 -23.75 -11.30
C THR A 818 -32.29 -23.70 -12.41
N LEU A 819 -32.62 -23.05 -13.53
CA LEU A 819 -31.72 -22.88 -14.68
C LEU A 819 -31.07 -21.48 -14.68
N HIS A 820 -29.78 -21.42 -14.39
CA HIS A 820 -28.98 -20.18 -14.44
C HIS A 820 -28.37 -20.00 -15.82
N HIS A 821 -28.57 -18.84 -16.44
CA HIS A 821 -28.08 -18.58 -17.80
C HIS A 821 -27.84 -17.09 -18.08
N LEU A 822 -26.97 -16.78 -19.04
CA LEU A 822 -26.93 -15.46 -19.68
C LEU A 822 -27.85 -15.47 -20.91
N VAL A 823 -27.57 -14.72 -21.98
CA VAL A 823 -28.42 -14.75 -23.17
C VAL A 823 -28.46 -16.17 -23.73
N ILE A 824 -29.66 -16.75 -23.89
CA ILE A 824 -29.85 -18.03 -24.56
C ILE A 824 -30.60 -17.84 -25.88
N ASP A 825 -30.10 -18.49 -26.93
CA ASP A 825 -30.68 -18.39 -28.28
C ASP A 825 -31.63 -19.56 -28.61
N GLY A 826 -32.27 -19.45 -29.78
CA GLY A 826 -33.21 -20.44 -30.30
C GLY A 826 -34.59 -20.40 -29.65
N HIS A 827 -35.37 -21.46 -29.87
CA HIS A 827 -36.72 -21.63 -29.29
C HIS A 827 -36.71 -22.05 -27.81
N SER A 828 -35.66 -21.69 -27.08
CA SER A 828 -35.44 -22.03 -25.66
C SER A 828 -36.54 -21.46 -24.76
N ALA A 829 -37.08 -20.28 -25.11
CA ALA A 829 -38.14 -19.63 -24.33
C ALA A 829 -39.45 -20.40 -24.31
N SER A 830 -39.94 -20.86 -25.47
CA SER A 830 -41.17 -21.66 -25.55
C SER A 830 -40.98 -23.01 -24.85
N LEU A 831 -39.80 -23.62 -25.02
CA LEU A 831 -39.44 -24.87 -24.36
C LEU A 831 -39.48 -24.74 -22.83
N LEU A 832 -38.87 -23.68 -22.30
CA LEU A 832 -38.81 -23.44 -20.86
C LEU A 832 -40.14 -22.94 -20.29
N GLN A 833 -40.90 -22.12 -21.02
CA GLN A 833 -42.21 -21.63 -20.58
C GLN A 833 -43.24 -22.76 -20.48
N GLU A 834 -43.21 -23.73 -21.39
CA GLU A 834 -44.03 -24.95 -21.28
C GLU A 834 -43.58 -25.88 -20.14
N ALA A 835 -42.29 -25.90 -19.81
CA ALA A 835 -41.75 -26.66 -18.68
C ALA A 835 -41.96 -25.95 -17.32
N ALA A 836 -42.15 -24.63 -17.32
CA ALA A 836 -42.06 -23.78 -16.13
C ALA A 836 -43.22 -23.86 -15.13
N LYS A 837 -44.30 -24.61 -15.41
CA LYS A 837 -45.39 -24.80 -14.44
C LYS A 837 -44.97 -25.78 -13.33
N GLY A 838 -44.09 -25.32 -12.44
CA GLY A 838 -43.67 -26.01 -11.21
C GLY A 838 -42.49 -26.98 -11.33
N VAL A 839 -41.95 -27.21 -12.53
CA VAL A 839 -40.87 -28.19 -12.77
C VAL A 839 -39.50 -27.50 -12.82
N ILE A 840 -39.32 -26.57 -13.77
CA ILE A 840 -38.07 -25.85 -14.01
C ILE A 840 -38.34 -24.34 -13.96
N ARG A 841 -37.56 -23.59 -13.19
CA ARG A 841 -37.61 -22.12 -13.18
C ARG A 841 -36.31 -21.54 -13.73
N ALA A 842 -36.42 -20.67 -14.73
CA ALA A 842 -35.26 -20.00 -15.29
C ALA A 842 -34.87 -18.77 -14.46
N ASN A 843 -33.57 -18.60 -14.24
CA ASN A 843 -32.96 -17.46 -13.59
C ASN A 843 -31.97 -16.78 -14.56
N SER A 844 -32.36 -15.63 -15.09
CA SER A 844 -31.56 -14.86 -16.04
C SER A 844 -30.52 -14.02 -15.32
N LEU A 845 -29.24 -14.35 -15.47
CA LEU A 845 -28.11 -13.51 -15.05
C LEU A 845 -27.82 -12.41 -16.09
N PHE A 846 -28.33 -12.59 -17.31
CA PHE A 846 -28.51 -11.56 -18.32
C PHE A 846 -29.66 -12.00 -19.24
N THR A 847 -30.72 -11.19 -19.41
CA THR A 847 -31.88 -11.61 -20.24
C THR A 847 -31.72 -11.20 -21.70
N GLY A 848 -32.26 -12.03 -22.60
CA GLY A 848 -32.27 -11.82 -24.05
C GLY A 848 -33.69 -11.73 -24.60
N SER A 849 -33.83 -11.56 -25.93
CA SER A 849 -35.13 -11.52 -26.61
C SER A 849 -36.01 -12.74 -26.31
N SER A 850 -35.38 -13.91 -26.18
CA SER A 850 -36.03 -15.19 -25.85
C SER A 850 -36.71 -15.13 -24.47
N MET A 851 -35.97 -14.74 -23.42
CA MET A 851 -36.46 -14.84 -22.03
C MET A 851 -37.12 -13.57 -21.50
N ARG A 852 -37.07 -12.46 -22.24
CA ARG A 852 -37.61 -11.16 -21.81
C ARG A 852 -39.08 -11.22 -21.42
N GLN A 853 -39.92 -11.90 -22.21
CA GLN A 853 -41.35 -11.99 -21.91
C GLN A 853 -41.57 -12.76 -20.60
N ALA A 854 -40.92 -13.91 -20.44
CA ALA A 854 -41.04 -14.74 -19.25
C ALA A 854 -40.60 -14.00 -17.97
N VAL A 855 -39.52 -13.21 -18.02
CA VAL A 855 -39.08 -12.37 -16.90
C VAL A 855 -40.13 -11.33 -16.53
N ASN A 856 -40.65 -10.58 -17.52
CA ASN A 856 -41.60 -9.49 -17.25
C ASN A 856 -42.99 -9.99 -16.85
N GLU A 857 -43.35 -11.23 -17.19
CA GLU A 857 -44.59 -11.89 -16.75
C GLU A 857 -44.43 -12.64 -15.41
N GLY A 858 -43.24 -12.62 -14.80
CA GLY A 858 -42.94 -13.31 -13.54
C GLY A 858 -42.75 -14.83 -13.66
N ALA A 859 -42.73 -15.36 -14.88
CA ALA A 859 -42.50 -16.78 -15.16
C ALA A 859 -41.01 -17.18 -15.02
N ALA A 860 -40.10 -16.22 -15.09
CA ALA A 860 -38.66 -16.39 -14.85
C ALA A 860 -38.12 -15.28 -13.92
N ASP A 861 -36.97 -15.55 -13.31
CA ASP A 861 -36.26 -14.59 -12.45
C ASP A 861 -35.18 -13.83 -13.22
N PHE A 862 -34.75 -12.69 -12.68
CA PHE A 862 -33.72 -11.82 -13.24
C PHE A 862 -32.80 -11.25 -12.16
N ASN A 863 -31.49 -11.38 -12.36
CA ASN A 863 -30.47 -10.90 -11.44
C ASN A 863 -29.75 -9.67 -12.00
N SER A 864 -29.65 -8.62 -11.17
CA SER A 864 -28.81 -7.46 -11.46
C SER A 864 -27.37 -7.71 -10.99
N ILE A 865 -26.47 -8.00 -11.93
CA ILE A 865 -25.06 -8.29 -11.65
C ILE A 865 -24.16 -7.89 -12.83
N PHE A 866 -22.96 -7.41 -12.56
CA PHE A 866 -21.95 -7.14 -13.60
C PHE A 866 -21.44 -8.44 -14.22
N LEU A 867 -21.14 -8.41 -15.52
CA LEU A 867 -20.69 -9.62 -16.22
C LEU A 867 -19.38 -10.17 -15.61
N SER A 868 -18.45 -9.29 -15.20
CA SER A 868 -17.20 -9.71 -14.52
C SER A 868 -17.43 -10.39 -13.17
N GLU A 869 -18.59 -10.20 -12.53
CA GLU A 869 -18.92 -10.75 -11.22
C GLU A 869 -19.74 -12.05 -11.30
N ILE A 870 -20.37 -12.37 -12.44
CA ILE A 870 -21.10 -13.63 -12.61
C ILE A 870 -20.23 -14.85 -12.27
N PRO A 871 -18.97 -14.96 -12.73
CA PRO A 871 -18.08 -16.07 -12.33
C PRO A 871 -17.90 -16.21 -10.81
N LEU A 872 -17.99 -15.11 -10.05
CA LEU A 872 -17.87 -15.13 -8.59
C LEU A 872 -19.06 -15.80 -7.91
N LEU A 873 -20.25 -15.75 -8.51
CA LEU A 873 -21.42 -16.45 -7.98
C LEU A 873 -21.14 -17.96 -7.88
N PHE A 874 -20.50 -18.52 -8.90
CA PHE A 874 -20.15 -19.94 -8.95
C PHE A 874 -18.92 -20.26 -8.11
N ARG A 875 -17.84 -19.47 -8.23
CA ARG A 875 -16.57 -19.70 -7.52
C ARG A 875 -16.68 -19.57 -6.00
N ARG A 876 -17.60 -18.73 -5.52
CA ARG A 876 -17.87 -18.54 -4.09
C ARG A 876 -19.03 -19.38 -3.59
N CYS A 877 -19.61 -20.23 -4.43
CA CYS A 877 -20.77 -21.04 -4.09
C CYS A 877 -21.96 -20.17 -3.61
N ALA A 878 -22.08 -18.93 -4.09
CA ALA A 878 -23.28 -18.12 -3.86
C ALA A 878 -24.46 -18.65 -4.71
N ILE A 879 -24.12 -19.21 -5.87
CA ILE A 879 -24.94 -20.18 -6.59
C ILE A 879 -24.12 -21.46 -6.66
N GLU A 880 -24.50 -22.46 -5.86
CA GLU A 880 -23.96 -23.81 -5.98
C GLU A 880 -24.51 -24.44 -7.25
N LEU A 881 -23.65 -24.99 -8.11
CA LEU A 881 -24.05 -25.62 -9.36
C LEU A 881 -23.97 -27.13 -9.23
N ASN A 882 -25.09 -27.82 -9.41
CA ASN A 882 -25.12 -29.27 -9.42
C ASN A 882 -24.77 -29.80 -10.82
N VAL A 883 -25.27 -29.15 -11.87
CA VAL A 883 -25.04 -29.57 -13.26
C VAL A 883 -24.65 -28.39 -14.14
N ALA A 884 -23.68 -28.58 -15.03
CA ALA A 884 -23.39 -27.65 -16.13
C ALA A 884 -23.64 -28.31 -17.48
N LEU A 885 -24.48 -27.67 -18.31
CA LEU A 885 -24.74 -28.05 -19.69
C LEU A 885 -23.83 -27.22 -20.60
N VAL A 886 -22.81 -27.85 -21.18
CA VAL A 886 -21.81 -27.19 -22.03
C VAL A 886 -21.85 -27.71 -23.46
N HIS A 887 -21.42 -26.89 -24.40
CA HIS A 887 -21.38 -27.19 -25.83
C HIS A 887 -19.95 -27.00 -26.30
N VAL A 888 -19.37 -28.04 -26.88
CA VAL A 888 -17.93 -28.10 -27.18
C VAL A 888 -17.64 -28.69 -28.55
N CYS A 889 -16.47 -28.37 -29.09
CA CYS A 889 -15.95 -29.05 -30.27
C CYS A 889 -15.51 -30.49 -29.94
N PRO A 890 -15.39 -31.40 -30.94
CA PRO A 890 -14.90 -32.76 -30.73
C PRO A 890 -13.49 -32.76 -30.10
N PRO A 891 -13.17 -33.73 -29.22
CA PRO A 891 -11.82 -33.86 -28.68
C PRO A 891 -10.81 -34.08 -29.81
N ASP A 892 -9.64 -33.46 -29.71
CA ASP A 892 -8.53 -33.73 -30.62
C ASP A 892 -7.83 -35.06 -30.27
N ALA A 893 -6.72 -35.35 -30.96
CA ALA A 893 -5.93 -36.55 -30.74
C ALA A 893 -5.41 -36.70 -29.30
N GLU A 894 -5.24 -35.59 -28.59
CA GLU A 894 -4.76 -35.55 -27.19
C GLU A 894 -5.92 -35.45 -26.19
N GLY A 895 -7.17 -35.53 -26.67
CA GLY A 895 -8.37 -35.53 -25.82
C GLY A 895 -8.89 -34.15 -25.43
N TYR A 896 -8.40 -33.06 -26.02
CA TYR A 896 -8.84 -31.69 -25.69
C TYR A 896 -9.97 -31.21 -26.58
N CYS A 897 -10.98 -30.63 -25.94
CA CYS A 897 -12.09 -29.89 -26.54
C CYS A 897 -11.90 -28.37 -26.31
N SER A 898 -12.76 -27.57 -26.95
CA SER A 898 -12.92 -26.14 -26.67
C SER A 898 -14.39 -25.80 -26.44
N LEU A 899 -14.67 -24.85 -25.55
CA LEU A 899 -15.97 -24.21 -25.36
C LEU A 899 -16.41 -23.40 -26.60
N GLY A 900 -15.47 -23.08 -27.50
CA GLY A 900 -15.75 -22.49 -28.80
C GLY A 900 -16.20 -21.04 -28.74
N THR A 901 -17.42 -20.74 -29.21
CA THR A 901 -17.89 -19.37 -29.43
C THR A 901 -18.07 -18.55 -28.15
N GLY A 902 -18.13 -19.18 -26.98
CA GLY A 902 -18.27 -18.50 -25.69
C GLY A 902 -17.43 -19.16 -24.60
N VAL A 903 -16.73 -18.36 -23.80
CA VAL A 903 -16.06 -18.82 -22.58
C VAL A 903 -16.72 -18.17 -21.38
N GLU A 904 -16.90 -16.84 -21.46
CA GLU A 904 -17.73 -16.02 -20.57
C GLU A 904 -17.74 -16.51 -19.11
N ALA A 905 -18.90 -16.73 -18.49
CA ALA A 905 -18.99 -17.37 -17.18
C ALA A 905 -19.02 -18.90 -17.25
N THR A 906 -19.10 -19.49 -18.45
CA THR A 906 -19.14 -20.94 -18.68
C THR A 906 -17.89 -21.63 -18.14
N ARG A 907 -16.71 -21.00 -18.26
CA ARG A 907 -15.49 -21.54 -17.64
C ARG A 907 -15.65 -21.73 -16.13
N ALA A 908 -16.17 -20.72 -15.43
CA ALA A 908 -16.39 -20.80 -14.00
C ALA A 908 -17.49 -21.82 -13.66
N ALA A 909 -18.58 -21.87 -14.44
CA ALA A 909 -19.63 -22.86 -14.24
C ALA A 909 -19.11 -24.30 -14.39
N LEU A 910 -18.35 -24.58 -15.45
CA LEU A 910 -17.72 -25.87 -15.69
C LEU A 910 -16.77 -26.28 -14.57
N ASN A 911 -15.99 -25.33 -14.03
CA ASN A 911 -15.04 -25.63 -12.96
C ASN A 911 -15.74 -25.94 -11.63
N ASN A 912 -16.89 -25.33 -11.37
CA ASN A 912 -17.58 -25.39 -10.06
C ASN A 912 -18.82 -26.31 -10.03
N ALA A 913 -19.27 -26.83 -11.17
CA ALA A 913 -20.37 -27.79 -11.20
C ALA A 913 -19.94 -29.20 -10.73
N ASP A 914 -20.80 -29.86 -9.95
CA ASP A 914 -20.59 -31.23 -9.48
C ASP A 914 -20.58 -32.24 -10.65
N HIS A 915 -21.45 -32.01 -11.64
CA HIS A 915 -21.60 -32.84 -12.83
C HIS A 915 -21.58 -32.02 -14.12
N VAL A 916 -20.83 -32.44 -15.13
CA VAL A 916 -20.74 -31.73 -16.42
C VAL A 916 -21.21 -32.62 -17.57
N ILE A 917 -22.26 -32.16 -18.26
CA ILE A 917 -22.83 -32.79 -19.45
C ILE A 917 -22.43 -31.96 -20.67
N ALA A 918 -21.59 -32.54 -21.53
CA ALA A 918 -21.07 -31.89 -22.72
C ALA A 918 -21.79 -32.37 -23.99
N MET A 919 -22.33 -31.42 -24.76
CA MET A 919 -22.78 -31.64 -26.13
C MET A 919 -21.63 -31.44 -27.10
N VAL A 920 -21.30 -32.46 -27.86
CA VAL A 920 -20.16 -32.46 -28.79
C VAL A 920 -20.65 -32.17 -30.20
N ASN A 921 -20.12 -31.11 -30.80
CA ASN A 921 -20.56 -30.66 -32.11
C ASN A 921 -19.38 -30.25 -32.99
N LYS A 922 -19.24 -30.89 -34.16
CA LYS A 922 -18.21 -30.55 -35.16
C LYS A 922 -18.33 -29.13 -35.71
N ASN A 923 -19.52 -28.52 -35.60
CA ASN A 923 -19.76 -27.16 -36.06
C ASN A 923 -19.25 -26.10 -35.07
N MET A 924 -18.93 -26.49 -33.82
CA MET A 924 -18.34 -25.62 -32.79
C MET A 924 -16.86 -25.36 -33.08
N PRO A 925 -16.41 -24.10 -33.22
CA PRO A 925 -15.01 -23.79 -33.49
C PRO A 925 -14.12 -24.15 -32.29
N ARG A 926 -12.87 -24.49 -32.58
CA ARG A 926 -11.80 -24.72 -31.62
C ARG A 926 -11.09 -23.40 -31.31
N THR A 927 -11.55 -22.71 -30.28
CA THR A 927 -10.97 -21.42 -29.87
C THR A 927 -9.87 -21.59 -28.81
N TYR A 928 -8.87 -20.70 -28.84
CA TYR A 928 -7.75 -20.68 -27.88
C TYR A 928 -8.07 -19.85 -26.63
N GLY A 929 -7.24 -20.03 -25.59
CA GLY A 929 -7.33 -19.33 -24.32
C GLY A 929 -8.04 -20.16 -23.25
N ASP A 930 -8.92 -19.54 -22.48
CA ASP A 930 -9.66 -20.18 -21.39
C ASP A 930 -10.84 -21.02 -21.92
N GLY A 931 -10.92 -21.31 -23.22
CA GLY A 931 -11.90 -22.22 -23.81
C GLY A 931 -11.48 -23.69 -23.75
N VAL A 932 -10.19 -23.97 -23.58
CA VAL A 932 -9.61 -25.33 -23.67
C VAL A 932 -9.97 -26.21 -22.47
N VAL A 933 -10.47 -27.42 -22.70
CA VAL A 933 -10.85 -28.37 -21.64
C VAL A 933 -10.56 -29.80 -22.08
N HIS A 934 -9.93 -30.61 -21.22
CA HIS A 934 -9.70 -32.01 -21.53
C HIS A 934 -10.96 -32.85 -21.29
N SER A 935 -11.31 -33.75 -22.22
CA SER A 935 -12.54 -34.57 -22.21
C SER A 935 -12.76 -35.39 -20.93
N SER A 936 -11.69 -35.77 -20.22
CA SER A 936 -11.78 -36.47 -18.92
C SER A 936 -12.51 -35.67 -17.83
N HIS A 937 -12.67 -34.36 -18.01
CA HIS A 937 -13.36 -33.48 -17.06
C HIS A 937 -14.88 -33.45 -17.25
N PHE A 938 -15.38 -34.03 -18.35
CA PHE A 938 -16.79 -34.26 -18.54
C PHE A 938 -17.20 -35.57 -17.89
N ASP A 939 -18.39 -35.59 -17.32
CA ASP A 939 -18.96 -36.81 -16.78
C ASP A 939 -19.80 -37.53 -17.84
N VAL A 940 -20.48 -36.76 -18.69
CA VAL A 940 -21.27 -37.25 -19.81
C VAL A 940 -20.92 -36.48 -21.09
N MET A 941 -20.82 -37.20 -22.21
CA MET A 941 -20.72 -36.62 -23.55
C MET A 941 -21.85 -37.14 -24.46
N VAL A 942 -22.52 -36.22 -25.14
CA VAL A 942 -23.57 -36.50 -26.12
C VAL A 942 -23.16 -35.92 -27.47
N GLU A 943 -23.07 -36.75 -28.51
CA GLU A 943 -22.76 -36.30 -29.86
C GLU A 943 -24.00 -35.70 -30.54
N ALA A 944 -23.90 -34.44 -30.98
CA ALA A 944 -24.98 -33.70 -31.64
C ALA A 944 -24.48 -32.93 -32.87
N HIS A 945 -23.76 -33.62 -33.76
CA HIS A 945 -23.16 -33.04 -34.97
C HIS A 945 -24.16 -32.52 -36.02
N TYR A 946 -25.46 -32.76 -35.83
CA TYR A 946 -26.54 -32.25 -36.67
C TYR A 946 -26.99 -30.84 -36.26
N HIS A 947 -26.56 -30.35 -35.09
CA HIS A 947 -26.98 -29.06 -34.57
C HIS A 947 -26.15 -27.93 -35.19
N GLU A 948 -26.83 -26.99 -35.86
CA GLU A 948 -26.19 -25.78 -36.35
C GLU A 948 -26.05 -24.75 -35.22
N LEU A 949 -24.93 -24.01 -35.21
CA LEU A 949 -24.74 -22.90 -34.28
C LEU A 949 -25.71 -21.77 -34.63
N PHE A 950 -26.18 -21.03 -33.63
CA PHE A 950 -27.02 -19.86 -33.89
C PHE A 950 -26.19 -18.75 -34.55
N GLU A 951 -26.68 -18.26 -35.68
CA GLU A 951 -26.09 -17.16 -36.41
C GLU A 951 -26.89 -15.86 -36.21
N SER A 952 -26.17 -14.75 -36.15
CA SER A 952 -26.74 -13.40 -36.18
C SER A 952 -26.51 -12.80 -37.56
N LEU A 953 -27.58 -12.56 -38.31
CA LEU A 953 -27.48 -11.84 -39.58
C LEU A 953 -27.39 -10.33 -39.31
N ASP A 954 -26.50 -9.66 -40.05
CA ASP A 954 -26.32 -8.22 -39.93
C ASP A 954 -27.64 -7.47 -40.18
N ALA A 955 -28.08 -6.72 -39.16
CA ALA A 955 -29.19 -5.80 -39.33
C ALA A 955 -28.81 -4.67 -40.29
N VAL A 956 -29.75 -4.25 -41.15
CA VAL A 956 -29.57 -3.09 -42.03
C VAL A 956 -29.25 -1.86 -41.17
N ILE A 957 -28.07 -1.29 -41.38
CA ILE A 957 -27.59 -0.12 -40.65
C ILE A 957 -28.36 1.12 -41.14
N GLY A 958 -29.13 1.74 -40.26
CA GLY A 958 -29.88 2.97 -40.56
C GLY A 958 -28.98 4.21 -40.67
N GLU A 959 -29.52 5.28 -41.23
CA GLU A 959 -28.78 6.55 -41.42
C GLU A 959 -28.37 7.20 -40.08
N LYS A 960 -29.19 7.06 -39.04
CA LYS A 960 -28.85 7.57 -37.70
C LYS A 960 -27.64 6.84 -37.13
N GLU A 961 -27.62 5.52 -37.24
CA GLU A 961 -26.50 4.69 -36.79
C GLU A 961 -25.22 5.00 -37.57
N LYS A 962 -25.29 5.17 -38.90
CA LYS A 962 -24.13 5.61 -39.72
C LYS A 962 -23.57 6.94 -39.25
N LYS A 963 -24.43 7.91 -38.98
CA LYS A 963 -24.02 9.24 -38.51
C LYS A 963 -23.36 9.17 -37.13
N ILE A 964 -23.93 8.39 -36.20
CA ILE A 964 -23.31 8.12 -34.89
C ILE A 964 -21.95 7.44 -35.06
N GLY A 965 -21.86 6.44 -35.95
CA GLY A 965 -20.62 5.73 -36.23
C GLY A 965 -19.51 6.62 -36.77
N ALA A 966 -19.85 7.51 -37.71
CA ALA A 966 -18.94 8.52 -38.23
C ALA A 966 -18.47 9.50 -37.13
N LEU A 967 -19.39 10.02 -36.31
CA LEU A 967 -19.04 10.93 -35.20
C LEU A 967 -18.05 10.29 -34.23
N ILE A 968 -18.30 9.04 -33.82
CA ILE A 968 -17.42 8.31 -32.91
C ILE A 968 -16.05 8.06 -33.55
N ALA A 969 -16.04 7.52 -34.78
CA ALA A 969 -14.81 7.21 -35.48
C ALA A 969 -13.95 8.45 -35.73
N GLU A 970 -14.53 9.55 -36.19
CA GLU A 970 -13.76 10.74 -36.60
C GLU A 970 -13.29 11.60 -35.43
N ASN A 971 -13.99 11.56 -34.29
CA ASN A 971 -13.76 12.51 -33.19
C ASN A 971 -13.29 11.86 -31.88
N LEU A 972 -13.53 10.56 -31.68
CA LEU A 972 -13.31 9.90 -30.39
C LEU A 972 -12.44 8.65 -30.47
N VAL A 973 -12.10 8.17 -31.67
CA VAL A 973 -11.18 7.03 -31.84
C VAL A 973 -9.84 7.55 -32.36
N ASP A 974 -8.78 7.30 -31.59
CA ASP A 974 -7.42 7.65 -31.97
C ASP A 974 -6.70 6.44 -32.59
N ASP A 975 -5.72 6.70 -33.46
CA ASP A 975 -4.77 5.66 -33.88
C ASP A 975 -4.07 5.04 -32.66
N GLY A 976 -3.92 3.72 -32.70
CA GLY A 976 -3.40 2.93 -31.58
C GLY A 976 -4.38 2.68 -30.44
N ALA A 977 -5.66 3.05 -30.57
CA ALA A 977 -6.66 2.79 -29.54
C ALA A 977 -6.99 1.29 -29.39
N THR A 978 -7.28 0.90 -28.16
CA THR A 978 -7.80 -0.45 -27.85
C THR A 978 -9.32 -0.40 -27.75
N LEU A 979 -9.99 -1.05 -28.67
CA LEU A 979 -11.43 -0.98 -28.84
C LEU A 979 -12.14 -2.04 -27.99
N GLN A 980 -13.18 -1.61 -27.27
CA GLN A 980 -14.29 -2.45 -26.85
C GLN A 980 -15.55 -2.02 -27.61
N ILE A 981 -16.17 -2.97 -28.29
CA ILE A 981 -17.32 -2.73 -29.16
C ILE A 981 -18.32 -3.87 -28.97
N GLY A 982 -19.58 -3.56 -28.69
CA GLY A 982 -20.65 -4.56 -28.53
C GLY A 982 -21.31 -5.01 -29.85
N LEU A 983 -22.52 -5.56 -29.75
CA LEU A 983 -23.37 -5.89 -30.91
C LEU A 983 -24.41 -4.81 -31.24
N GLY A 984 -24.88 -4.82 -32.48
CA GLY A 984 -26.04 -4.07 -32.93
C GLY A 984 -25.72 -2.98 -33.96
N GLY A 985 -26.74 -2.19 -34.31
CA GLY A 985 -26.65 -1.23 -35.41
C GLY A 985 -25.56 -0.17 -35.22
N ILE A 986 -25.34 0.33 -34.00
CA ILE A 986 -24.30 1.34 -33.72
C ILE A 986 -22.89 0.73 -33.84
N PRO A 987 -22.54 -0.35 -33.12
CA PRO A 987 -21.28 -1.07 -33.34
C PRO A 987 -20.98 -1.39 -34.80
N ASN A 988 -21.96 -1.95 -35.52
CA ASN A 988 -21.81 -2.29 -36.93
C ASN A 988 -21.65 -1.07 -37.85
N ALA A 989 -22.10 0.12 -37.42
CA ALA A 989 -21.89 1.37 -38.15
C ALA A 989 -20.50 1.98 -37.91
N ILE A 990 -19.92 1.75 -36.73
CA ILE A 990 -18.60 2.30 -36.35
C ILE A 990 -17.49 1.56 -37.10
N LEU A 991 -17.54 0.22 -37.15
CA LEU A 991 -16.45 -0.60 -37.71
C LEU A 991 -16.10 -0.20 -39.16
N PRO A 992 -17.04 0.01 -40.09
CA PRO A 992 -16.73 0.51 -41.43
C PRO A 992 -16.15 1.94 -41.46
N ALA A 993 -16.49 2.80 -40.50
CA ALA A 993 -15.97 4.15 -40.40
C ALA A 993 -14.50 4.16 -39.89
N LEU A 994 -14.05 3.08 -39.27
CA LEU A 994 -12.69 2.97 -38.74
C LEU A 994 -11.63 2.60 -39.80
N LYS A 995 -12.00 2.36 -41.06
CA LYS A 995 -11.08 1.89 -42.13
C LYS A 995 -9.84 2.76 -42.40
N ARG A 996 -9.86 4.02 -41.97
CA ARG A 996 -8.73 4.96 -42.15
C ARG A 996 -7.79 5.02 -40.95
N HIS A 997 -8.16 4.41 -39.83
CA HIS A 997 -7.35 4.35 -38.62
C HIS A 997 -6.23 3.32 -38.78
N ARG A 998 -5.27 3.35 -37.86
CA ARG A 998 -4.09 2.50 -37.87
C ARG A 998 -3.81 1.94 -36.49
N ASP A 999 -3.26 0.73 -36.49
CA ASP A 999 -2.68 0.08 -35.32
C ASP A 999 -3.66 -0.12 -34.15
N LEU A 1000 -4.94 -0.28 -34.48
CA LEU A 1000 -5.98 -0.51 -33.49
C LEU A 1000 -5.80 -1.88 -32.82
N GLY A 1001 -6.18 -1.94 -31.55
CA GLY A 1001 -6.31 -3.17 -30.77
C GLY A 1001 -7.76 -3.51 -30.46
N ILE A 1002 -8.03 -4.75 -30.11
CA ILE A 1002 -9.32 -5.22 -29.59
C ILE A 1002 -9.09 -5.93 -28.26
N HIS A 1003 -9.69 -5.38 -27.21
CA HIS A 1003 -9.90 -6.04 -25.92
C HIS A 1003 -11.35 -5.76 -25.54
N THR A 1004 -12.22 -6.73 -25.77
CA THR A 1004 -13.67 -6.51 -25.79
C THR A 1004 -14.40 -7.63 -25.05
N GLU A 1005 -15.61 -7.36 -24.60
CA GLU A 1005 -16.51 -8.42 -24.12
C GLU A 1005 -16.82 -9.41 -25.26
N MET A 1006 -17.14 -8.85 -26.42
CA MET A 1006 -17.44 -9.61 -27.63
C MET A 1006 -17.13 -8.83 -28.92
N PHE A 1007 -17.11 -9.51 -30.07
CA PHE A 1007 -17.10 -8.86 -31.39
C PHE A 1007 -17.89 -9.67 -32.43
N SER A 1008 -18.23 -9.02 -33.54
CA SER A 1008 -18.98 -9.58 -34.69
C SER A 1008 -18.18 -9.53 -35.99
N ASP A 1009 -18.80 -9.99 -37.08
CA ASP A 1009 -18.27 -10.01 -38.46
C ASP A 1009 -17.65 -8.68 -38.91
N GLY A 1010 -18.15 -7.54 -38.41
CA GLY A 1010 -17.66 -6.22 -38.80
C GLY A 1010 -16.18 -5.99 -38.48
N ALA A 1011 -15.62 -6.67 -37.48
CA ALA A 1011 -14.20 -6.56 -37.14
C ALA A 1011 -13.30 -7.22 -38.19
N LEU A 1012 -13.79 -8.23 -38.92
CA LEU A 1012 -12.99 -9.03 -39.85
C LEU A 1012 -12.39 -8.19 -40.98
N ASP A 1013 -13.17 -7.28 -41.58
CA ASP A 1013 -12.66 -6.39 -42.65
C ASP A 1013 -11.56 -5.44 -42.15
N LEU A 1014 -11.60 -5.04 -40.87
CA LEU A 1014 -10.54 -4.20 -40.29
C LEU A 1014 -9.27 -5.02 -40.00
N ILE A 1015 -9.42 -6.27 -39.61
CA ILE A 1015 -8.31 -7.20 -39.38
C ILE A 1015 -7.62 -7.53 -40.72
N ASP A 1016 -8.39 -7.89 -41.75
CA ASP A 1016 -7.88 -8.23 -43.08
C ASP A 1016 -7.11 -7.07 -43.72
N ARG A 1017 -7.51 -5.83 -43.42
CA ARG A 1017 -6.83 -4.60 -43.88
C ARG A 1017 -5.59 -4.23 -43.05
N GLY A 1018 -5.34 -4.91 -41.94
CA GLY A 1018 -4.27 -4.58 -40.99
C GLY A 1018 -4.53 -3.31 -40.17
N VAL A 1019 -5.75 -2.76 -40.21
CA VAL A 1019 -6.19 -1.63 -39.38
C VAL A 1019 -6.20 -2.05 -37.92
N VAL A 1020 -6.76 -3.23 -37.64
CA VAL A 1020 -6.65 -3.91 -36.35
C VAL A 1020 -5.49 -4.89 -36.42
N ASN A 1021 -4.47 -4.66 -35.59
CA ASN A 1021 -3.31 -5.55 -35.49
C ASN A 1021 -2.84 -5.80 -34.06
N ASN A 1022 -3.44 -5.15 -33.06
CA ASN A 1022 -3.20 -5.38 -31.63
C ASN A 1022 -1.76 -5.14 -31.17
N LYS A 1023 -0.86 -4.60 -32.00
CA LYS A 1023 0.58 -4.54 -31.69
C LYS A 1023 0.93 -3.56 -30.56
N LEU A 1024 0.06 -2.58 -30.32
CA LEU A 1024 0.24 -1.55 -29.29
C LEU A 1024 -0.42 -1.91 -27.96
N LYS A 1025 -1.18 -3.01 -27.88
CA LYS A 1025 -1.80 -3.44 -26.61
C LYS A 1025 -0.74 -3.86 -25.60
N ASN A 1026 -1.01 -3.64 -24.32
CA ASN A 1026 -0.17 -4.12 -23.22
C ASN A 1026 -0.58 -5.52 -22.76
N ILE A 1027 -1.87 -5.84 -22.84
CA ILE A 1027 -2.40 -7.17 -22.53
C ILE A 1027 -2.55 -7.97 -23.80
N SER A 1028 -1.83 -9.10 -23.88
CA SER A 1028 -1.79 -9.98 -25.06
C SER A 1028 -1.50 -9.22 -26.37
N PRO A 1029 -0.33 -8.55 -26.48
CA PRO A 1029 0.06 -7.81 -27.69
C PRO A 1029 0.01 -8.73 -28.92
N GLY A 1030 -0.48 -8.18 -30.03
CA GLY A 1030 -0.66 -8.90 -31.29
C GLY A 1030 -1.89 -9.82 -31.35
N LYS A 1031 -2.66 -9.93 -30.26
CA LYS A 1031 -3.87 -10.77 -30.20
C LYS A 1031 -5.13 -9.99 -29.88
N ILE A 1032 -6.25 -10.46 -30.43
CA ILE A 1032 -7.61 -10.08 -30.06
C ILE A 1032 -7.96 -10.80 -28.76
N VAL A 1033 -8.46 -10.06 -27.77
CA VAL A 1033 -8.94 -10.64 -26.51
C VAL A 1033 -10.45 -10.46 -26.43
N THR A 1034 -11.18 -11.54 -26.19
CA THR A 1034 -12.65 -11.55 -26.12
C THR A 1034 -13.20 -12.53 -25.08
N GLY A 1035 -14.41 -12.31 -24.56
CA GLY A 1035 -15.11 -13.29 -23.71
C GLY A 1035 -15.94 -14.29 -24.53
N PHE A 1036 -16.53 -13.81 -25.62
CA PHE A 1036 -17.36 -14.59 -26.54
C PHE A 1036 -17.48 -13.90 -27.91
N VAL A 1037 -18.06 -14.58 -28.89
CA VAL A 1037 -18.38 -14.05 -30.23
C VAL A 1037 -19.78 -14.47 -30.65
N HIS A 1038 -20.42 -13.66 -31.49
CA HIS A 1038 -21.72 -13.97 -32.05
C HIS A 1038 -21.85 -13.26 -33.40
N GLY A 1039 -22.18 -14.00 -34.44
CA GLY A 1039 -22.12 -13.51 -35.82
C GLY A 1039 -22.54 -14.58 -36.82
N THR A 1040 -22.03 -14.49 -38.04
CA THR A 1040 -22.29 -15.50 -39.08
C THR A 1040 -21.29 -16.65 -39.05
N ARG A 1041 -21.51 -17.66 -39.88
CA ARG A 1041 -20.54 -18.75 -40.10
C ARG A 1041 -19.14 -18.24 -40.43
N LYS A 1042 -19.01 -17.11 -41.14
CA LYS A 1042 -17.71 -16.50 -41.47
C LYS A 1042 -16.90 -16.17 -40.22
N LEU A 1043 -17.54 -15.62 -39.19
CA LEU A 1043 -16.89 -15.31 -37.92
C LEU A 1043 -16.47 -16.58 -37.18
N TYR A 1044 -17.32 -17.60 -37.17
CA TYR A 1044 -17.03 -18.87 -36.51
C TYR A 1044 -15.86 -19.60 -37.17
N ASP A 1045 -15.81 -19.61 -38.50
CA ASP A 1045 -14.67 -20.17 -39.25
C ASP A 1045 -13.40 -19.33 -39.04
N PHE A 1046 -13.51 -18.01 -38.87
CA PHE A 1046 -12.35 -17.15 -38.60
C PHE A 1046 -11.70 -17.42 -37.23
N VAL A 1047 -12.50 -17.71 -36.19
CA VAL A 1047 -11.97 -17.96 -34.83
C VAL A 1047 -11.53 -19.41 -34.63
N ASP A 1048 -11.91 -20.32 -35.52
CA ASP A 1048 -11.54 -21.74 -35.47
C ASP A 1048 -10.03 -21.92 -35.67
N ASP A 1049 -9.37 -22.52 -34.67
CA ASP A 1049 -7.92 -22.79 -34.64
C ASP A 1049 -7.04 -21.55 -34.98
N ASN A 1050 -7.53 -20.34 -34.70
CA ASN A 1050 -6.84 -19.10 -35.02
C ASN A 1050 -6.10 -18.49 -33.81
N PRO A 1051 -4.75 -18.55 -33.74
CA PRO A 1051 -3.97 -18.08 -32.60
C PRO A 1051 -3.99 -16.56 -32.40
N LEU A 1052 -4.53 -15.80 -33.36
CA LEU A 1052 -4.75 -14.37 -33.24
C LEU A 1052 -5.87 -14.02 -32.25
N VAL A 1053 -6.75 -14.97 -31.91
CA VAL A 1053 -7.91 -14.72 -31.06
C VAL A 1053 -7.79 -15.53 -29.77
N GLU A 1054 -7.89 -14.83 -28.65
CA GLU A 1054 -7.76 -15.37 -27.31
C GLU A 1054 -9.06 -15.17 -26.55
N PHE A 1055 -9.76 -16.27 -26.29
CA PHE A 1055 -10.98 -16.25 -25.49
C PHE A 1055 -10.63 -16.34 -24.01
N GLY A 1056 -11.30 -15.54 -23.19
CA GLY A 1056 -11.04 -15.46 -21.76
C GLY A 1056 -12.30 -15.53 -20.91
N ASP A 1057 -12.12 -15.94 -19.67
CA ASP A 1057 -13.14 -15.76 -18.64
C ASP A 1057 -13.48 -14.27 -18.48
N VAL A 1058 -14.77 -13.93 -18.42
CA VAL A 1058 -15.23 -12.54 -18.26
C VAL A 1058 -14.79 -11.91 -16.94
N GLN A 1059 -14.47 -12.70 -15.89
CA GLN A 1059 -13.84 -12.12 -14.70
C GLN A 1059 -12.47 -11.49 -15.02
N TRP A 1060 -11.76 -11.96 -16.05
CA TRP A 1060 -10.49 -11.37 -16.50
C TRP A 1060 -10.69 -10.38 -17.63
N VAL A 1061 -11.45 -10.76 -18.66
CA VAL A 1061 -11.67 -9.92 -19.85
C VAL A 1061 -12.35 -8.60 -19.48
N ASN A 1062 -13.34 -8.64 -18.58
CA ASN A 1062 -14.10 -7.47 -18.17
C ASN A 1062 -13.54 -6.80 -16.89
N ASP A 1063 -12.42 -7.23 -16.31
CA ASP A 1063 -11.91 -6.57 -15.10
C ASP A 1063 -11.41 -5.15 -15.43
N PRO A 1064 -11.96 -4.07 -14.82
CA PRO A 1064 -11.49 -2.71 -15.06
C PRO A 1064 -10.00 -2.51 -14.80
N SER A 1065 -9.40 -3.29 -13.88
CA SER A 1065 -7.97 -3.29 -13.58
C SER A 1065 -7.11 -3.91 -14.68
N ILE A 1066 -7.67 -4.80 -15.50
CA ILE A 1066 -7.03 -5.36 -16.69
C ILE A 1066 -7.27 -4.44 -17.88
N ILE A 1067 -8.52 -4.01 -18.10
CA ILE A 1067 -8.91 -3.13 -19.20
C ILE A 1067 -8.03 -1.87 -19.21
N ARG A 1068 -7.89 -1.20 -18.06
CA ARG A 1068 -7.15 0.07 -17.94
C ARG A 1068 -5.66 -0.01 -18.29
N GLN A 1069 -5.09 -1.21 -18.40
CA GLN A 1069 -3.67 -1.39 -18.72
C GLN A 1069 -3.41 -1.20 -20.21
N ASN A 1070 -4.41 -1.41 -21.07
CA ASN A 1070 -4.27 -1.18 -22.50
C ASN A 1070 -4.29 0.32 -22.82
N PRO A 1071 -3.60 0.78 -23.88
CA PRO A 1071 -3.58 2.20 -24.24
C PRO A 1071 -4.89 2.64 -24.88
N LYS A 1072 -5.25 3.90 -24.62
CA LYS A 1072 -6.37 4.66 -25.20
C LYS A 1072 -7.60 3.78 -25.33
N VAL A 1073 -8.01 3.15 -24.23
CA VAL A 1073 -9.15 2.24 -24.26
C VAL A 1073 -10.38 3.02 -24.68
N THR A 1074 -10.98 2.65 -25.81
CA THR A 1074 -12.20 3.28 -26.32
C THR A 1074 -13.34 2.29 -26.19
N ALA A 1075 -14.15 2.50 -25.15
CA ALA A 1075 -15.26 1.64 -24.77
C ALA A 1075 -16.58 2.23 -25.28
N ILE A 1076 -17.21 1.55 -26.24
CA ILE A 1076 -18.41 2.06 -26.92
C ILE A 1076 -19.60 1.18 -26.61
N ASN A 1077 -20.58 1.74 -25.90
CA ASN A 1077 -21.75 1.02 -25.42
C ASN A 1077 -23.06 1.74 -25.76
N ALA A 1078 -24.14 0.98 -25.95
CA ALA A 1078 -25.44 1.53 -26.30
C ALA A 1078 -26.32 1.82 -25.07
N ALA A 1079 -27.21 2.79 -25.20
CA ALA A 1079 -28.23 3.10 -24.19
C ALA A 1079 -29.66 3.06 -24.74
N ILE A 1080 -30.61 2.82 -23.83
CA ILE A 1080 -32.05 2.94 -24.10
C ILE A 1080 -32.45 4.41 -23.97
N GLU A 1081 -32.13 5.03 -22.84
CA GLU A 1081 -32.40 6.44 -22.55
C GLU A 1081 -31.33 7.04 -21.60
N VAL A 1082 -31.15 8.36 -21.68
CA VAL A 1082 -30.25 9.14 -20.82
C VAL A 1082 -31.02 10.34 -20.27
N ASP A 1083 -30.97 10.55 -18.95
CA ASP A 1083 -31.65 11.70 -18.34
C ASP A 1083 -30.80 12.99 -18.41
N LEU A 1084 -31.42 14.15 -18.17
CA LEU A 1084 -30.74 15.46 -18.20
C LEU A 1084 -29.59 15.63 -17.20
N THR A 1085 -29.41 14.71 -16.25
CA THR A 1085 -28.25 14.69 -15.34
C THR A 1085 -27.12 13.78 -15.81
N GLY A 1086 -27.35 13.03 -16.89
CA GLY A 1086 -26.45 12.05 -17.45
C GLY A 1086 -26.56 10.67 -16.81
N GLN A 1087 -27.68 10.32 -16.16
CA GLN A 1087 -27.91 8.92 -15.77
C GLN A 1087 -28.36 8.12 -16.98
N VAL A 1088 -27.89 6.87 -17.09
CA VAL A 1088 -28.13 6.03 -18.25
C VAL A 1088 -28.89 4.78 -17.85
N ALA A 1089 -30.01 4.53 -18.53
CA ALA A 1089 -30.69 3.24 -18.51
C ALA A 1089 -30.37 2.47 -19.80
N SER A 1090 -29.93 1.22 -19.67
CA SER A 1090 -29.58 0.35 -20.80
C SER A 1090 -30.16 -1.07 -20.67
N ASP A 1091 -30.50 -1.50 -19.46
CA ASP A 1091 -31.04 -2.84 -19.21
C ASP A 1091 -32.57 -2.90 -19.27
N SER A 1092 -33.27 -1.75 -19.18
CA SER A 1092 -34.71 -1.68 -18.95
C SER A 1092 -35.37 -0.49 -19.62
N VAL A 1093 -36.67 -0.61 -19.88
CA VAL A 1093 -37.54 0.46 -20.38
C VAL A 1093 -38.60 0.75 -19.31
N GLY A 1094 -38.31 1.70 -18.42
CA GLY A 1094 -39.09 1.86 -17.19
C GLY A 1094 -39.07 0.55 -16.39
N LYS A 1095 -40.25 0.06 -16.00
CA LYS A 1095 -40.42 -1.17 -15.19
C LYS A 1095 -40.12 -2.47 -15.95
N LEU A 1096 -39.94 -2.42 -17.27
CA LEU A 1096 -39.78 -3.61 -18.10
C LEU A 1096 -38.30 -3.93 -18.32
N PHE A 1097 -37.86 -5.11 -17.84
CA PHE A 1097 -36.51 -5.61 -18.11
C PHE A 1097 -36.37 -5.93 -19.60
N PHE A 1098 -35.32 -5.42 -20.22
CA PHE A 1098 -35.02 -5.58 -21.64
C PHE A 1098 -33.77 -6.42 -21.88
N SER A 1099 -32.73 -6.21 -21.08
CA SER A 1099 -31.46 -6.95 -21.13
C SER A 1099 -30.85 -7.05 -19.73
N GLY A 1100 -29.53 -6.92 -19.56
CA GLY A 1100 -28.88 -6.87 -18.26
C GLY A 1100 -27.79 -5.81 -18.18
N PHE A 1101 -27.09 -5.75 -17.05
CA PHE A 1101 -25.96 -4.84 -16.87
C PHE A 1101 -24.83 -5.11 -17.87
N GLY A 1102 -24.52 -6.39 -18.09
CA GLY A 1102 -23.41 -6.80 -18.96
C GLY A 1102 -22.07 -6.24 -18.47
N GLY A 1103 -21.13 -6.07 -19.40
CA GLY A 1103 -19.85 -5.39 -19.14
C GLY A 1103 -19.86 -3.89 -19.41
N GLN A 1104 -21.01 -3.26 -19.62
CA GLN A 1104 -21.05 -1.83 -19.97
C GLN A 1104 -20.31 -0.98 -18.93
N VAL A 1105 -20.64 -1.14 -17.64
CA VAL A 1105 -20.02 -0.36 -16.57
C VAL A 1105 -18.55 -0.75 -16.41
N ASP A 1106 -18.22 -2.02 -16.56
CA ASP A 1106 -16.86 -2.55 -16.49
C ASP A 1106 -15.94 -1.82 -17.47
N TYR A 1107 -16.36 -1.73 -18.74
CA TYR A 1107 -15.59 -1.08 -19.79
C TYR A 1107 -15.62 0.45 -19.74
N ILE A 1108 -16.77 1.05 -19.38
CA ILE A 1108 -16.83 2.51 -19.16
C ILE A 1108 -15.87 2.91 -18.03
N ARG A 1109 -15.82 2.12 -16.95
CA ARG A 1109 -14.92 2.37 -15.83
C ARG A 1109 -13.46 2.08 -16.20
N GLY A 1110 -13.19 0.98 -16.89
CA GLY A 1110 -11.85 0.62 -17.37
C GLY A 1110 -11.27 1.69 -18.30
N ALA A 1111 -12.06 2.18 -19.25
CA ALA A 1111 -11.67 3.29 -20.12
C ALA A 1111 -11.42 4.59 -19.36
N ALA A 1112 -12.29 4.95 -18.40
CA ALA A 1112 -12.11 6.16 -17.60
C ALA A 1112 -10.86 6.10 -16.70
N LEU A 1113 -10.41 4.89 -16.34
CA LEU A 1113 -9.23 4.65 -15.51
C LEU A 1113 -7.96 4.32 -16.30
N SER A 1114 -8.02 4.33 -17.64
CA SER A 1114 -6.90 4.00 -18.53
C SER A 1114 -5.59 4.62 -18.02
N ASN A 1115 -4.53 3.82 -17.91
CA ASN A 1115 -3.27 4.23 -17.25
C ASN A 1115 -2.59 5.41 -17.93
N ASP A 1116 -2.83 5.57 -19.23
CA ASP A 1116 -2.33 6.70 -20.01
C ASP A 1116 -3.18 7.97 -19.88
N GLY A 1117 -4.34 7.91 -19.20
CA GLY A 1117 -5.28 9.01 -19.08
C GLY A 1117 -6.02 9.38 -20.38
N LEU A 1118 -5.88 8.58 -21.45
CA LEU A 1118 -6.42 8.88 -22.78
C LEU A 1118 -7.65 8.06 -23.15
N GLY A 1119 -8.14 7.20 -22.26
CA GLY A 1119 -9.32 6.38 -22.53
C GLY A 1119 -10.60 7.20 -22.81
N ARG A 1120 -11.52 6.59 -23.55
CA ARG A 1120 -12.76 7.19 -24.06
C ARG A 1120 -13.96 6.31 -23.69
N PRO A 1121 -14.67 6.63 -22.58
CA PRO A 1121 -15.91 5.96 -22.21
C PRO A 1121 -17.09 6.61 -22.96
N ILE A 1122 -17.72 5.86 -23.86
CA ILE A 1122 -18.71 6.38 -24.81
C ILE A 1122 -20.04 5.64 -24.64
N ILE A 1123 -21.10 6.41 -24.39
CA ILE A 1123 -22.50 5.96 -24.45
C ILE A 1123 -23.13 6.49 -25.74
N ALA A 1124 -23.68 5.61 -26.57
CA ALA A 1124 -24.21 5.96 -27.88
C ALA A 1124 -25.68 5.52 -28.03
N MET A 1125 -26.52 6.38 -28.60
CA MET A 1125 -27.91 6.03 -28.91
C MET A 1125 -28.46 6.96 -29.99
N PRO A 1126 -29.42 6.53 -30.82
CA PRO A 1126 -30.22 7.46 -31.61
C PRO A 1126 -30.91 8.47 -30.68
N SER A 1127 -31.05 9.71 -31.13
CA SER A 1127 -31.73 10.78 -30.37
C SER A 1127 -33.21 10.48 -30.11
N THR A 1128 -33.84 9.69 -30.99
CA THR A 1128 -35.24 9.29 -30.89
C THR A 1128 -35.46 7.81 -31.19
N THR A 1129 -36.55 7.26 -30.66
CA THR A 1129 -37.03 5.91 -31.00
C THR A 1129 -37.59 5.86 -32.43
N LYS A 1130 -37.93 4.66 -32.92
CA LYS A 1130 -38.61 4.49 -34.23
C LYS A 1130 -39.98 5.20 -34.29
N LYS A 1131 -40.60 5.49 -33.14
CA LYS A 1131 -41.87 6.23 -33.04
C LYS A 1131 -41.68 7.75 -32.92
N GLY A 1132 -40.44 8.24 -32.97
CA GLY A 1132 -40.13 9.66 -32.80
C GLY A 1132 -40.03 10.14 -31.35
N GLU A 1133 -40.23 9.27 -30.36
CA GLU A 1133 -40.09 9.62 -28.94
C GLU A 1133 -38.63 9.94 -28.59
N THR A 1134 -38.39 10.95 -27.74
CA THR A 1134 -37.04 11.30 -27.29
C THR A 1134 -36.40 10.20 -26.43
N LYS A 1135 -35.11 9.97 -26.64
CA LYS A 1135 -34.27 9.12 -25.78
C LYS A 1135 -33.42 9.91 -24.79
N ILE A 1136 -33.30 11.22 -24.99
CA ILE A 1136 -32.82 12.14 -23.95
C ILE A 1136 -34.04 12.64 -23.21
N VAL A 1137 -34.15 12.33 -21.92
CA VAL A 1137 -35.38 12.49 -21.14
C VAL A 1137 -35.16 13.41 -19.92
N PRO A 1138 -36.18 14.12 -19.44
CA PRO A 1138 -36.05 14.92 -18.22
C PRO A 1138 -35.68 14.10 -17.00
N PHE A 1139 -36.29 12.93 -16.88
CA PHE A 1139 -36.08 11.91 -15.86
C PHE A 1139 -36.16 10.56 -16.55
N LEU A 1140 -35.37 9.58 -16.09
CA LEU A 1140 -35.58 8.20 -16.51
C LEU A 1140 -37.02 7.79 -16.21
N ARG A 1141 -37.59 6.92 -17.06
CA ARG A 1141 -38.95 6.43 -16.87
C ARG A 1141 -39.06 5.76 -15.50
N GLU A 1142 -40.21 5.92 -14.84
CA GLU A 1142 -40.43 5.34 -13.52
C GLU A 1142 -40.15 3.82 -13.55
N GLY A 1143 -39.28 3.36 -12.64
CA GLY A 1143 -38.81 1.98 -12.56
C GLY A 1143 -37.60 1.65 -13.45
N GLY A 1144 -37.09 2.59 -14.25
CA GLY A 1144 -35.92 2.40 -15.09
C GLY A 1144 -34.65 2.14 -14.28
N GLY A 1145 -33.97 1.04 -14.59
CA GLY A 1145 -32.70 0.64 -13.99
C GLY A 1145 -31.55 1.53 -14.45
N VAL A 1146 -30.92 2.23 -13.51
CA VAL A 1146 -29.69 2.97 -13.78
C VAL A 1146 -28.54 1.97 -13.87
N VAL A 1147 -28.03 1.75 -15.09
CA VAL A 1147 -26.86 0.89 -15.33
C VAL A 1147 -25.59 1.73 -15.19
N THR A 1148 -25.47 2.80 -15.98
CA THR A 1148 -24.34 3.73 -15.88
C THR A 1148 -24.77 4.98 -15.10
N THR A 1149 -24.19 5.16 -13.91
CA THR A 1149 -24.51 6.29 -13.04
C THR A 1149 -23.95 7.61 -13.59
N ARG A 1150 -24.54 8.74 -13.15
CA ARG A 1150 -24.10 10.09 -13.57
C ARG A 1150 -22.59 10.35 -13.42
N ALA A 1151 -21.95 9.73 -12.41
CA ALA A 1151 -20.52 9.92 -12.13
C ALA A 1151 -19.61 9.16 -13.12
N HIS A 1152 -20.12 8.10 -13.75
CA HIS A 1152 -19.37 7.29 -14.70
C HIS A 1152 -19.41 7.85 -16.14
N VAL A 1153 -20.45 8.61 -16.50
CA VAL A 1153 -20.61 9.07 -17.88
C VAL A 1153 -19.61 10.16 -18.25
N HIS A 1154 -18.87 9.91 -19.33
CA HIS A 1154 -17.94 10.88 -19.93
C HIS A 1154 -18.48 11.43 -21.24
N TYR A 1155 -18.77 10.58 -22.23
CA TYR A 1155 -19.29 10.99 -23.53
C TYR A 1155 -20.66 10.36 -23.80
N VAL A 1156 -21.60 11.16 -24.30
CA VAL A 1156 -22.88 10.70 -24.85
C VAL A 1156 -22.93 11.12 -26.32
N VAL A 1157 -23.25 10.20 -27.22
CA VAL A 1157 -23.28 10.44 -28.67
C VAL A 1157 -24.64 10.09 -29.24
N THR A 1158 -25.19 11.01 -30.02
CA THR A 1158 -26.39 10.78 -30.84
C THR A 1158 -26.14 11.15 -32.29
N ASP A 1159 -27.14 10.96 -33.15
CA ASP A 1159 -27.15 11.42 -34.53
C ASP A 1159 -27.09 12.97 -34.67
N PHE A 1160 -27.05 13.73 -33.58
CA PHE A 1160 -26.92 15.19 -33.59
C PHE A 1160 -25.58 15.71 -33.05
N GLY A 1161 -24.76 14.87 -32.41
CA GLY A 1161 -23.44 15.28 -31.94
C GLY A 1161 -22.94 14.50 -30.73
N ILE A 1162 -21.92 15.07 -30.09
CA ILE A 1162 -21.22 14.49 -28.94
C ILE A 1162 -21.36 15.45 -27.76
N ALA A 1163 -21.88 14.97 -26.64
CA ALA A 1163 -21.92 15.67 -25.36
C ALA A 1163 -20.84 15.11 -24.43
N GLN A 1164 -19.89 15.94 -24.02
CA GLN A 1164 -18.92 15.60 -22.99
C GLN A 1164 -19.48 16.05 -21.63
N LEU A 1165 -19.56 15.17 -20.63
CA LEU A 1165 -20.22 15.41 -19.34
C LEU A 1165 -19.28 15.32 -18.12
N TRP A 1166 -18.07 14.77 -18.29
CA TRP A 1166 -17.13 14.62 -17.19
C TRP A 1166 -16.55 15.99 -16.77
N GLY A 1167 -16.56 16.28 -15.46
CA GLY A 1167 -16.19 17.59 -14.91
C GLY A 1167 -17.27 18.67 -14.97
N LYS A 1168 -18.38 18.44 -15.70
CA LYS A 1168 -19.46 19.43 -15.85
C LYS A 1168 -20.48 19.38 -14.71
N ASN A 1169 -20.95 20.56 -14.31
CA ASN A 1169 -22.04 20.70 -13.34
C ASN A 1169 -23.41 20.31 -13.95
N MET A 1170 -24.48 20.26 -13.16
CA MET A 1170 -25.80 19.81 -13.64
C MET A 1170 -26.42 20.72 -14.71
N ARG A 1171 -26.15 22.03 -14.69
CA ARG A 1171 -26.65 22.98 -15.72
C ARG A 1171 -25.94 22.73 -17.05
N GLN A 1172 -24.63 22.58 -16.99
CA GLN A 1172 -23.77 22.30 -18.13
C GLN A 1172 -24.09 20.94 -18.75
N ARG A 1173 -24.31 19.91 -17.92
CA ARG A 1173 -24.72 18.58 -18.40
C ARG A 1173 -26.06 18.62 -19.13
N ALA A 1174 -27.06 19.26 -18.54
CA ALA A 1174 -28.36 19.41 -19.19
C ALA A 1174 -28.24 20.16 -20.52
N TYR A 1175 -27.45 21.24 -20.55
CA TYR A 1175 -27.19 22.01 -21.77
C TYR A 1175 -26.59 21.14 -22.89
N GLU A 1176 -25.51 20.42 -22.59
CA GLU A 1176 -24.81 19.55 -23.55
C GLU A 1176 -25.70 18.44 -24.10
N LEU A 1177 -26.48 17.78 -23.23
CA LEU A 1177 -27.41 16.73 -23.64
C LEU A 1177 -28.53 17.27 -24.54
N ILE A 1178 -29.05 18.46 -24.26
CA ILE A 1178 -30.09 19.10 -25.09
C ILE A 1178 -29.53 19.44 -26.47
N GLN A 1179 -28.27 19.87 -26.59
CA GLN A 1179 -27.66 20.17 -27.89
C GLN A 1179 -27.55 18.96 -28.80
N ILE A 1180 -27.45 17.75 -28.23
CA ILE A 1180 -27.42 16.49 -28.98
C ILE A 1180 -28.79 15.77 -28.99
N ALA A 1181 -29.86 16.41 -28.50
CA ALA A 1181 -31.22 15.92 -28.66
C ALA A 1181 -31.77 16.27 -30.05
N HIS A 1182 -32.79 15.52 -30.49
CA HIS A 1182 -33.51 15.83 -31.71
C HIS A 1182 -34.17 17.22 -31.60
N PRO A 1183 -34.08 18.10 -32.61
CA PRO A 1183 -34.59 19.47 -32.57
C PRO A 1183 -36.01 19.60 -32.02
N ASP A 1184 -36.94 18.74 -32.46
CA ASP A 1184 -38.34 18.72 -32.03
C ASP A 1184 -38.55 18.60 -30.51
N HIS A 1185 -37.57 18.08 -29.77
CA HIS A 1185 -37.69 17.84 -28.32
C HIS A 1185 -36.91 18.85 -27.48
N ARG A 1186 -36.08 19.72 -28.07
CA ARG A 1186 -35.16 20.60 -27.32
C ARG A 1186 -35.88 21.59 -26.42
N GLU A 1187 -36.90 22.27 -26.93
CA GLU A 1187 -37.68 23.25 -26.16
C GLU A 1187 -38.34 22.60 -24.92
N SER A 1188 -38.94 21.41 -25.11
CA SER A 1188 -39.54 20.67 -24.01
C SER A 1188 -38.50 20.24 -22.97
N LEU A 1189 -37.33 19.79 -23.42
CA LEU A 1189 -36.23 19.42 -22.53
C LEU A 1189 -35.65 20.62 -21.77
N GLU A 1190 -35.51 21.77 -22.41
CA GLU A 1190 -35.07 23.02 -21.74
C GLU A 1190 -36.04 23.45 -20.66
N LYS A 1191 -37.34 23.42 -20.96
CA LYS A 1191 -38.39 23.72 -19.97
C LYS A 1191 -38.32 22.77 -18.79
N SER A 1192 -38.25 21.45 -19.03
CA SER A 1192 -38.14 20.48 -17.94
C SER A 1192 -36.82 20.58 -17.17
N ALA A 1193 -35.72 20.97 -17.84
CA ALA A 1193 -34.44 21.22 -17.19
C ALA A 1193 -34.54 22.41 -16.22
N PHE A 1194 -35.17 23.52 -16.63
CA PHE A 1194 -35.44 24.67 -15.77
C PHE A 1194 -36.34 24.30 -14.59
N GLU A 1195 -37.42 23.55 -14.84
CA GLU A 1195 -38.33 23.08 -13.80
C GLU A 1195 -37.60 22.20 -12.77
N ARG A 1196 -36.67 21.34 -13.21
CA ARG A 1196 -35.87 20.45 -12.37
C ARG A 1196 -34.76 21.19 -11.61
N LEU A 1197 -34.00 22.05 -12.28
CA LEU A 1197 -32.79 22.69 -11.74
C LEU A 1197 -33.04 24.05 -11.10
N LYS A 1198 -34.23 24.63 -11.32
CA LYS A 1198 -34.60 26.00 -10.90
C LYS A 1198 -33.71 27.10 -11.49
N VAL A 1199 -33.04 26.80 -12.60
CA VAL A 1199 -32.15 27.69 -13.34
C VAL A 1199 -31.99 27.18 -14.76
N MET A 1200 -31.76 28.08 -15.73
CA MET A 1200 -31.59 27.70 -17.13
C MET A 1200 -30.32 26.85 -17.32
N PRO A 1201 -30.40 25.76 -18.12
CA PRO A 1201 -29.21 25.09 -18.64
C PRO A 1201 -28.34 26.09 -19.37
N SER A 1202 -27.03 25.98 -19.19
CA SER A 1202 -26.07 26.90 -19.81
C SER A 1202 -24.70 26.24 -19.92
N ALA A 1203 -23.91 26.73 -20.88
CA ALA A 1203 -22.54 26.29 -21.11
C ALA A 1203 -21.51 26.92 -20.14
N ASP A 1204 -21.88 28.01 -19.46
CA ASP A 1204 -20.99 28.81 -18.61
C ASP A 1204 -20.64 28.18 -17.24
#